data_AF-A0A844G483-F1
#
_entry.id   AF-A0A844G483-F1
#
_cell.length_a   1.000
_cell.length_b   1.000
_cell.length_c   1.000
_cell.angle_alpha   90.00
_cell.angle_beta   90.00
_cell.angle_gamma   90.00
#
_symmetry.space_group_name_H-M   'P 1'
#
loop_
_entity.id
_entity.type
_entity.pdbx_description
1 polymer ?
#
loop_
_entity_poly.entity_id
_entity_poly.type
_entity_poly.pdbx_seq_one_letter_code
_entity_poly.pdbx_strand_id
1 'polypeptide(L)'
;MTHKTVFLSVLLLGLSVSGSEFATVQEDFSGTPRFYGKISENCLYVDTRASNAPWNTIWVDEKGIFKAGNTYLVKFRYRITDRFDDGHLAFMVRPGDVEHHLNDLYAENGMAKQWTAVQFEVTVPDDASPYTLQIHAKGKVSAEISGLVIACQRTPYRMIKPGNTTSLKLPAGSQEFEIAQPQFPAEPVIVDAGEFGFSTEAPDNTQAWQRAVAACRTRQASKLLLPKGTFRFTSNTPLKLEDFRDFELDGNGALFVFHREKMPMHSSFLELSRNHRVILKKLNIDWDWEKMPLASTVQVLKVDPARKWIEVEFTEYGGFPAPESMRVADMEQLDPVTMSVGCENSKGALFEFIPGRYSPADMTWTAPDRMIIRKNTEQQDHFFTEIQPGELFRMRHYSYDAGAFILDDNQHITLKDINIYSCPGFGLLLAGRNQKFVELKRVKTVLPKGKKRNITSCADPVHGSQSAGFLKFIDCEFGFSGDDCINITDMHGLATVTAPDRLQLSTISIGTFRAGDVLELRELNFAPVNRSVTVKKLLPGNSNDGSGALEIAEGLPQELIGHRFVIFNRGYGTRNVIIRNCKFHNNRARGILPQAQNMTIENNYFFHNQAGGMQIGTGYQEHYWGEGFGVSNVVVRNNVFDYVNVNSTRAGKFVRDIEILAYALPETDEPVFPLMQDILFENNTFVNPVGAVLYASGTENLIFRNNRIINTFNRKNEFAYRGAVVLEQVKNGFILDNEWNCHELNEGAGVIMNETTCKGITVSGNRFFTLPASVAPCKMELVSSWKIRVTDTTGKTAVLPVVPPVPEKIVDELHENLALFAPDNPGWARGTVLKHLAAAECSAAGALLPQSVTVKRPDGFVMTRGTDYELDPFWGTVGRSADGRIKENDAVLIDYSVRNSRLDAVIRQKDGSLIIRKGTPAPVLAQPPPLRYGEQMLGSVYLPAGADTLTDASLFPVMETESPTAVPVAEQLLPKTLKKLRNGERLRIVAWGDSVTAGTWLQPGERIGGGFAAALKERFPQADIELVTVGWPGKNSEMFFAEPPGSEWNYVARILDSRPDLILMEFVNDAGLSSDIWQKNYTRVVEDVRRIGAELILMTPHYVRPDWMGLTEEKRCDEDPRPYVQFLRKFAREHSIALADVSRSYGGLWRRGIPYTTLLVNGINHPNADGMKLFQKALLDLFPIK
;
A
#
# COMPACT_ATOMS: atom_id res chain seq x y z
N MET A 1 -23.27 -24.88 35.68
CA MET A 1 -22.56 -24.12 36.73
C MET A 1 -21.38 -23.45 36.04
N THR A 2 -21.60 -22.22 35.53
CA THR A 2 -21.15 -20.94 36.12
C THR A 2 -19.65 -20.71 35.94
N HIS A 3 -19.30 -19.92 34.92
CA HIS A 3 -18.41 -18.75 35.03
C HIS A 3 -18.47 -17.95 33.72
N LYS A 4 -19.53 -17.15 33.58
CA LYS A 4 -19.50 -15.88 32.87
C LYS A 4 -18.90 -14.84 33.83
N THR A 5 -18.23 -13.82 33.28
CA THR A 5 -17.88 -12.53 33.94
C THR A 5 -16.50 -12.48 34.62
N VAL A 6 -15.42 -12.33 33.85
CA VAL A 6 -14.22 -11.50 34.14
C VAL A 6 -13.50 -11.38 32.79
N PHE A 7 -13.19 -10.17 32.32
CA PHE A 7 -12.16 -9.80 31.31
C PHE A 7 -12.60 -8.50 30.64
N LEU A 8 -12.60 -7.43 31.43
CA LEU A 8 -12.78 -6.04 30.97
C LEU A 8 -12.01 -5.14 31.95
N SER A 9 -10.70 -5.37 32.10
CA SER A 9 -9.91 -4.69 33.15
C SER A 9 -8.41 -4.48 32.86
N VAL A 10 -7.92 -4.72 31.64
CA VAL A 10 -6.48 -4.57 31.34
C VAL A 10 -6.31 -3.56 30.22
N LEU A 11 -6.48 -2.28 30.53
CA LEU A 11 -6.37 -1.19 29.55
C LEU A 11 -6.14 0.11 30.31
N LEU A 12 -4.88 0.48 30.57
CA LEU A 12 -4.47 1.88 30.83
C LEU A 12 -2.95 2.14 30.98
N LEU A 13 -2.08 1.16 31.13
CA LEU A 13 -0.69 1.40 31.57
C LEU A 13 0.38 1.70 30.48
N GLY A 14 0.03 2.28 29.34
CA GLY A 14 0.98 2.42 28.21
C GLY A 14 1.16 3.80 27.56
N LEU A 15 0.59 4.88 28.08
CA LEU A 15 0.64 6.21 27.46
C LEU A 15 1.57 7.17 28.22
N SER A 16 2.87 7.20 27.88
CA SER A 16 3.70 8.37 28.20
C SER A 16 3.63 9.38 27.04
N VAL A 17 2.77 10.38 27.20
CA VAL A 17 2.65 11.54 26.29
C VAL A 17 3.15 12.76 27.04
N SER A 18 4.32 13.28 26.67
CA SER A 18 4.80 14.56 27.17
C SER A 18 3.95 15.69 26.58
N GLY A 19 2.95 16.12 27.33
CA GLY A 19 2.04 17.22 26.99
C GLY A 19 0.72 17.19 27.76
N SER A 20 0.63 16.51 28.91
CA SER A 20 -0.59 16.47 29.69
C SER A 20 -0.79 17.72 30.53
N GLU A 21 -1.95 18.37 30.38
CA GLU A 21 -2.42 19.33 31.38
C GLU A 21 -2.77 18.59 32.67
N PHE A 22 -2.03 18.93 33.73
CA PHE A 22 -2.28 18.48 35.07
C PHE A 22 -3.26 19.44 35.75
N ALA A 23 -4.40 18.93 36.22
CA ALA A 23 -5.35 19.71 36.99
C ALA A 23 -5.02 19.59 38.48
N THR A 24 -4.79 20.71 39.17
CA THR A 24 -4.57 20.73 40.62
C THR A 24 -5.73 20.04 41.34
N VAL A 25 -5.42 18.99 42.09
CA VAL A 25 -6.36 18.27 42.97
C VAL A 25 -6.11 18.57 44.45
N GLN A 26 -4.89 19.03 44.79
CA GLN A 26 -4.57 19.60 46.09
C GLN A 26 -3.52 20.69 45.97
N GLU A 27 -3.79 21.81 46.63
CA GLU A 27 -2.82 22.83 47.00
C GLU A 27 -2.67 22.84 48.52
N ASP A 28 -1.43 23.07 48.97
CA ASP A 28 -1.00 23.10 50.36
C ASP A 28 -1.11 21.77 51.12
N PHE A 29 -0.49 21.76 52.30
CA PHE A 29 -0.59 20.64 53.23
C PHE A 29 -1.95 20.66 53.93
N SER A 30 -2.60 19.51 53.99
CA SER A 30 -3.91 19.35 54.65
C SER A 30 -3.90 18.14 55.60
N GLY A 31 -4.88 18.06 56.50
CA GLY A 31 -4.92 17.02 57.54
C GLY A 31 -4.13 17.39 58.80
N THR A 32 -4.05 16.46 59.75
CA THR A 32 -3.33 16.65 61.02
C THR A 32 -1.91 16.07 60.90
N PRO A 33 -0.85 16.89 60.98
CA PRO A 33 0.52 16.39 61.07
C PRO A 33 0.67 15.42 62.24
N ARG A 34 1.53 14.42 62.06
CA ARG A 34 1.85 13.46 63.10
C ARG A 34 2.87 14.07 64.08
N PHE A 35 3.24 13.31 65.12
CA PHE A 35 4.21 13.77 66.13
C PHE A 35 5.46 14.34 65.44
N TYR A 36 5.92 15.51 65.91
CA TYR A 36 7.04 16.29 65.37
C TYR A 36 6.80 17.06 64.05
N GLY A 37 5.59 17.00 63.49
CA GLY A 37 5.13 17.86 62.40
C GLY A 37 4.23 18.99 62.89
N LYS A 38 4.31 20.17 62.27
CA LYS A 38 3.37 21.29 62.47
C LYS A 38 3.11 22.00 61.15
N ILE A 39 1.84 22.20 60.79
CA ILE A 39 1.47 23.03 59.63
C ILE A 39 1.14 24.45 60.13
N SER A 40 1.76 25.45 59.50
CA SER A 40 1.45 26.87 59.71
C SER A 40 1.78 27.65 58.44
N GLU A 41 0.95 28.61 58.05
CA GLU A 41 1.18 29.47 56.86
C GLU A 41 1.56 28.67 55.59
N ASN A 42 0.86 27.57 55.31
CA ASN A 42 1.09 26.70 54.16
C ASN A 42 2.50 26.07 54.10
N CYS A 43 3.16 25.96 55.25
CA CYS A 43 4.43 25.29 55.43
C CYS A 43 4.30 24.16 56.46
N LEU A 44 4.84 22.98 56.13
CA LEU A 44 5.02 21.86 57.05
C LEU A 44 6.40 21.99 57.71
N TYR A 45 6.39 22.29 59.00
CA TYR A 45 7.56 22.32 59.86
C TYR A 45 7.78 20.95 60.48
N VAL A 46 9.03 20.50 60.46
CA VAL A 46 9.49 19.23 61.02
C VAL A 46 10.52 19.52 62.10
N ASP A 47 10.41 18.88 63.27
CA ASP A 47 11.45 18.92 64.30
C ASP A 47 11.50 17.60 65.10
N THR A 48 12.28 16.65 64.61
CA THR A 48 12.49 15.35 65.26
C THR A 48 13.70 15.33 66.19
N ARG A 49 14.30 16.49 66.53
CA ARG A 49 15.53 16.53 67.36
C ARG A 49 15.34 15.92 68.75
N ALA A 50 14.11 15.97 69.26
CA ALA A 50 13.70 15.36 70.53
C ALA A 50 13.25 13.88 70.39
N SER A 51 13.14 13.35 69.18
CA SER A 51 12.73 11.97 68.95
C SER A 51 13.87 10.98 69.22
N ASN A 52 13.52 9.86 69.85
CA ASN A 52 14.39 8.69 70.02
C ASN A 52 14.09 7.58 68.99
N ALA A 53 13.08 7.77 68.14
CA ALA A 53 12.74 6.81 67.09
C ALA A 53 13.62 7.00 65.85
N PRO A 54 14.10 5.92 65.21
CA PRO A 54 14.96 6.01 64.02
C PRO A 54 14.20 6.58 62.81
N TRP A 55 12.90 6.35 62.73
CA TRP A 55 12.00 6.89 61.71
C TRP A 55 10.76 7.50 62.37
N ASN A 56 10.35 8.66 61.87
CA ASN A 56 9.17 9.37 62.33
C ASN A 56 8.31 9.71 61.11
N THR A 57 7.10 9.19 61.04
CA THR A 57 6.10 9.65 60.07
C THR A 57 5.68 11.05 60.47
N ILE A 58 5.85 12.02 59.57
CA ILE A 58 5.57 13.44 59.85
C ILE A 58 4.21 13.84 59.29
N TRP A 59 3.91 13.39 58.07
CA TRP A 59 2.67 13.73 57.39
C TRP A 59 2.28 12.64 56.39
N VAL A 60 0.99 12.38 56.27
CA VAL A 60 0.39 11.44 55.31
C VAL A 60 -0.82 12.14 54.70
N ASP A 61 -0.97 12.07 53.39
CA ASP A 61 -2.20 12.50 52.72
C ASP A 61 -3.34 11.51 53.02
N GLU A 62 -4.31 11.94 53.81
CA GLU A 62 -5.45 11.10 54.21
C GLU A 62 -6.68 11.27 53.28
N LYS A 63 -6.57 12.08 52.22
CA LYS A 63 -7.68 12.36 51.31
C LYS A 63 -7.91 11.31 50.23
N GLY A 64 -7.04 10.30 50.12
CA GLY A 64 -7.14 9.29 49.07
C GLY A 64 -7.02 9.88 47.67
N ILE A 65 -6.11 10.84 47.49
CA ILE A 65 -5.94 11.59 46.23
C ILE A 65 -5.49 10.67 45.10
N PHE A 66 -4.57 9.74 45.40
CA PHE A 66 -3.97 8.84 44.42
C PHE A 66 -4.89 7.65 44.13
N LYS A 67 -5.78 7.83 43.14
CA LYS A 67 -6.69 6.81 42.63
C LYS A 67 -6.04 5.96 41.53
N ALA A 68 -6.36 4.67 41.52
CA ALA A 68 -5.96 3.69 40.51
C ALA A 68 -6.20 4.18 39.06
N GLY A 69 -5.28 3.85 38.16
CA GLY A 69 -5.35 4.17 36.73
C GLY A 69 -5.07 5.62 36.33
N ASN A 70 -4.69 6.47 37.29
CA ASN A 70 -4.36 7.88 37.04
C ASN A 70 -2.87 8.18 37.29
N THR A 71 -2.33 9.11 36.50
CA THR A 71 -1.01 9.70 36.73
C THR A 71 -1.14 11.01 37.49
N TYR A 72 -0.24 11.29 38.43
CA TYR A 72 -0.23 12.52 39.22
C TYR A 72 1.15 13.16 39.16
N LEU A 73 1.17 14.49 39.03
CA LEU A 73 2.35 15.32 39.17
C LEU A 73 2.35 15.93 40.58
N VAL A 74 3.40 15.66 41.34
CA VAL A 74 3.60 16.21 42.69
C VAL A 74 4.73 17.22 42.64
N LYS A 75 4.51 18.41 43.21
CA LYS A 75 5.48 19.50 43.32
C LYS A 75 5.51 20.04 44.74
N PHE A 76 6.69 20.32 45.27
CA PHE A 76 6.88 21.11 46.49
C PHE A 76 8.34 21.59 46.54
N ARG A 77 8.69 22.37 47.57
CA ARG A 77 10.08 22.68 47.92
C ARG A 77 10.34 22.38 49.38
N TYR A 78 11.59 22.05 49.73
CA TYR A 78 11.99 21.82 51.11
C TYR A 78 13.36 22.42 51.42
N ARG A 79 13.66 22.60 52.71
CA ARG A 79 15.00 22.84 53.24
C ARG A 79 15.16 22.22 54.63
N ILE A 80 16.33 21.68 54.92
CA ILE A 80 16.74 21.28 56.28
C ILE A 80 17.38 22.48 56.98
N THR A 81 16.84 22.85 58.13
CA THR A 81 17.35 23.93 58.98
C THR A 81 18.45 23.42 59.93
N ASP A 82 18.26 22.24 60.52
CA ASP A 82 19.24 21.55 61.36
C ASP A 82 19.19 20.04 61.12
N ARG A 83 20.33 19.36 61.15
CA ARG A 83 20.39 17.88 61.14
C ARG A 83 21.57 17.37 61.94
N PHE A 84 21.38 16.23 62.59
CA PHE A 84 22.42 15.50 63.31
C PHE A 84 22.60 14.12 62.65
N ASP A 85 23.85 13.65 62.60
CA ASP A 85 24.23 12.37 62.00
C ASP A 85 23.66 12.18 60.57
N ASP A 86 23.03 11.02 60.31
CA ASP A 86 22.41 10.66 59.04
C ASP A 86 20.97 11.17 58.89
N GLY A 87 20.54 12.13 59.72
CA GLY A 87 19.18 12.65 59.72
C GLY A 87 18.77 13.32 58.40
N HIS A 88 17.61 12.94 57.86
CA HIS A 88 17.07 13.42 56.58
C HIS A 88 15.54 13.27 56.49
N LEU A 89 14.94 13.92 55.49
CA LEU A 89 13.54 13.70 55.11
C LEU A 89 13.44 12.59 54.07
N ALA A 90 12.34 11.83 54.07
CA ALA A 90 12.00 10.89 53.01
C ALA A 90 10.60 11.21 52.47
N PHE A 91 10.51 11.37 51.16
CA PHE A 91 9.27 11.63 50.43
C PHE A 91 8.89 10.38 49.65
N MET A 92 7.69 9.86 49.87
CA MET A 92 7.29 8.59 49.27
C MET A 92 5.81 8.58 48.87
N VAL A 93 5.50 7.92 47.75
CA VAL A 93 4.12 7.62 47.36
C VAL A 93 3.92 6.11 47.48
N ARG A 94 3.13 5.69 48.45
CA ARG A 94 2.99 4.27 48.81
C ARG A 94 1.59 3.89 49.29
N PRO A 95 1.22 2.60 49.32
CA PRO A 95 -0.06 2.15 49.87
C PRO A 95 -0.19 2.58 51.33
N GLY A 96 -1.38 3.05 51.73
CA GLY A 96 -1.61 3.56 53.09
C GLY A 96 -1.46 2.53 54.21
N ASP A 97 -1.44 1.23 53.89
CA ASP A 97 -1.53 0.09 54.81
C ASP A 97 -0.28 -0.82 54.84
N VAL A 98 0.81 -0.46 54.15
CA VAL A 98 1.99 -1.33 54.00
C VAL A 98 3.26 -0.68 54.57
N GLU A 99 3.99 -1.38 55.44
CA GLU A 99 5.25 -0.89 56.04
C GLU A 99 6.50 -1.13 55.17
N HIS A 100 6.41 -1.92 54.09
CA HIS A 100 7.56 -2.31 53.25
C HIS A 100 7.68 -1.52 51.92
N HIS A 101 8.91 -1.14 51.55
CA HIS A 101 9.25 -0.29 50.40
C HIS A 101 9.06 -0.93 49.00
N LEU A 102 8.65 -2.20 48.92
CA LEU A 102 8.58 -2.93 47.64
C LEU A 102 7.46 -2.43 46.72
N ASN A 103 6.51 -1.67 47.28
CA ASN A 103 5.34 -1.18 46.59
C ASN A 103 5.35 0.34 46.43
N ASP A 104 6.48 1.01 46.69
CA ASP A 104 6.56 2.46 46.57
C ASP A 104 6.57 2.87 45.08
N LEU A 105 5.65 3.74 44.66
CA LEU A 105 5.63 4.30 43.31
C LEU A 105 6.68 5.39 43.14
N TYR A 106 7.09 6.00 44.26
CA TYR A 106 8.17 6.97 44.34
C TYR A 106 8.76 6.95 45.74
N ALA A 107 10.08 7.10 45.84
CA ALA A 107 10.79 7.31 47.09
C ALA A 107 12.06 8.13 46.86
N GLU A 108 12.24 9.22 47.59
CA GLU A 108 13.44 10.08 47.53
C GLU A 108 13.80 10.61 48.92
N ASN A 109 15.10 10.69 49.22
CA ASN A 109 15.61 11.27 50.46
C ASN A 109 16.08 12.71 50.26
N GLY A 110 15.54 13.64 51.06
CA GLY A 110 15.87 15.05 51.04
C GLY A 110 16.90 15.45 52.10
N MET A 111 18.06 15.97 51.67
CA MET A 111 19.17 16.39 52.56
C MET A 111 19.64 17.86 52.40
N ALA A 112 18.97 18.65 51.55
CA ALA A 112 19.41 19.99 51.16
C ALA A 112 19.23 21.03 52.28
N LYS A 113 20.22 21.92 52.47
CA LYS A 113 20.17 23.06 53.41
C LYS A 113 19.55 24.33 52.80
N GLN A 114 19.57 24.45 51.48
CA GLN A 114 18.94 25.52 50.71
C GLN A 114 17.52 25.08 50.31
N TRP A 115 16.67 26.03 49.91
CA TRP A 115 15.37 25.68 49.32
C TRP A 115 15.58 24.92 48.00
N THR A 116 15.19 23.66 47.98
CA THR A 116 15.28 22.78 46.81
C THR A 116 13.88 22.36 46.38
N ALA A 117 13.58 22.49 45.09
CA ALA A 117 12.33 22.02 44.51
C ALA A 117 12.39 20.50 44.29
N VAL A 118 11.28 19.82 44.59
CA VAL A 118 11.05 18.42 44.32
C VAL A 118 9.86 18.32 43.39
N GLN A 119 10.02 17.58 42.30
CA GLN A 119 8.97 17.35 41.32
C GLN A 119 9.09 15.91 40.79
N PHE A 120 7.99 15.17 40.81
CA PHE A 120 7.93 13.83 40.26
C PHE A 120 6.52 13.48 39.78
N GLU A 121 6.45 12.56 38.81
CA GLU A 121 5.21 11.93 38.36
C GLU A 121 5.10 10.51 38.92
N VAL A 122 3.89 10.14 39.30
CA VAL A 122 3.55 8.77 39.73
C VAL A 122 2.28 8.31 39.04
N THR A 123 2.29 7.10 38.48
CA THR A 123 1.10 6.44 37.94
C THR A 123 0.64 5.35 38.89
N VAL A 124 -0.60 5.44 39.37
CA VAL A 124 -1.17 4.46 40.30
C VAL A 124 -1.66 3.25 39.49
N PRO A 125 -1.23 2.00 39.80
CA PRO A 125 -1.67 0.80 39.10
C PRO A 125 -3.20 0.61 39.15
N ASP A 126 -3.77 -0.03 38.13
CA ASP A 126 -5.23 -0.20 37.96
C ASP A 126 -5.90 -1.07 39.05
N ASP A 127 -5.11 -1.94 39.72
CA ASP A 127 -5.53 -2.91 40.74
C ASP A 127 -5.06 -2.57 42.17
N ALA A 128 -4.59 -1.33 42.38
CA ALA A 128 -3.94 -0.91 43.62
C ALA A 128 -4.90 -0.55 44.78
N SER A 129 -4.49 -0.87 46.02
CA SER A 129 -4.96 -0.23 47.26
C SER A 129 -4.72 1.29 47.23
N PRO A 130 -5.48 2.12 47.98
CA PRO A 130 -5.28 3.57 47.96
C PRO A 130 -3.86 3.98 48.34
N TYR A 131 -3.18 4.61 47.39
CA TYR A 131 -1.85 5.20 47.59
C TYR A 131 -1.95 6.56 48.28
N THR A 132 -0.91 6.92 49.02
CA THR A 132 -0.82 8.18 49.76
C THR A 132 0.56 8.79 49.58
N LEU A 133 0.62 10.12 49.52
CA LEU A 133 1.89 10.84 49.68
C LEU A 133 2.23 10.88 51.16
N GLN A 134 3.41 10.38 51.51
CA GLN A 134 3.90 10.37 52.88
C GLN A 134 5.24 11.09 52.97
N ILE A 135 5.40 11.82 54.07
CA ILE A 135 6.64 12.49 54.43
C ILE A 135 7.09 11.96 55.78
N HIS A 136 8.29 11.40 55.80
CA HIS A 136 8.92 10.83 56.98
C HIS A 136 10.23 11.57 57.27
N ALA A 137 10.71 11.45 58.50
CA ALA A 137 12.01 11.96 58.92
C ALA A 137 12.79 10.82 59.58
N LYS A 138 13.99 10.56 59.07
CA LYS A 138 14.96 9.64 59.69
C LYS A 138 15.83 10.42 60.66
N GLY A 139 16.07 9.87 61.83
CA GLY A 139 16.95 10.45 62.85
C GLY A 139 16.51 11.84 63.31
N LYS A 140 17.47 12.67 63.72
CA LYS A 140 17.24 13.99 64.31
C LYS A 140 17.43 15.10 63.28
N VAL A 141 16.31 15.67 62.82
CA VAL A 141 16.28 16.70 61.79
C VAL A 141 15.23 17.76 62.11
N SER A 142 15.52 19.01 61.78
CA SER A 142 14.53 20.07 61.65
C SER A 142 14.52 20.58 60.22
N ALA A 143 13.32 20.76 59.65
CA ALA A 143 13.13 21.10 58.25
C ALA A 143 11.83 21.86 58.02
N GLU A 144 11.75 22.48 56.84
CA GLU A 144 10.59 23.20 56.35
C GLU A 144 10.25 22.72 54.94
N ILE A 145 8.96 22.48 54.68
CA ILE A 145 8.46 22.03 53.38
C ILE A 145 7.26 22.91 53.00
N SER A 146 7.26 23.49 51.80
CA SER A 146 6.26 24.48 51.38
C SER A 146 5.92 24.35 49.90
N GLY A 147 4.76 24.89 49.50
CA GLY A 147 4.32 24.94 48.11
C GLY A 147 3.90 23.59 47.55
N LEU A 148 3.24 22.75 48.36
CA LEU A 148 2.72 21.47 47.90
C LEU A 148 1.62 21.68 46.85
N VAL A 149 1.82 21.11 45.67
CA VAL A 149 0.82 20.99 44.62
C VAL A 149 0.79 19.54 44.18
N ILE A 150 -0.36 18.91 44.29
CA ILE A 150 -0.64 17.61 43.68
C ILE A 150 -1.65 17.87 42.57
N ALA A 151 -1.30 17.50 41.36
CA ALA A 151 -2.14 17.66 40.20
C ALA A 151 -2.35 16.31 39.52
N CYS A 152 -3.58 15.99 39.17
CA CYS A 152 -3.93 14.75 38.47
C CYS A 152 -3.84 15.00 36.96
N GLN A 153 -3.21 14.08 36.25
CA GLN A 153 -3.27 14.02 34.81
C GLN A 153 -4.73 13.84 34.44
N ARG A 154 -5.31 14.78 33.69
CA ARG A 154 -6.64 14.55 33.12
C ARG A 154 -6.50 13.46 32.08
N THR A 155 -7.07 12.29 32.31
CA THR A 155 -7.29 11.26 31.29
C THR A 155 -8.34 11.80 30.32
N PRO A 156 -7.97 12.24 29.09
CA PRO A 156 -8.89 12.99 28.24
C PRO A 156 -9.75 12.07 27.36
N TYR A 157 -9.91 10.80 27.72
CA TYR A 157 -10.57 9.82 26.87
C TYR A 157 -11.77 9.19 27.57
N ARG A 158 -12.96 9.39 27.00
CA ARG A 158 -14.22 8.86 27.50
C ARG A 158 -15.02 8.20 26.37
N MET A 159 -15.55 7.01 26.63
CA MET A 159 -16.60 6.42 25.78
C MET A 159 -17.93 7.14 26.04
N ILE A 160 -18.55 7.70 25.00
CA ILE A 160 -19.86 8.36 25.07
C ILE A 160 -20.97 7.35 24.74
N LYS A 161 -22.05 7.32 25.55
CA LYS A 161 -23.28 6.55 25.24
C LYS A 161 -24.18 7.32 24.26
N PRO A 162 -24.92 6.64 23.36
CA PRO A 162 -25.77 7.27 22.35
C PRO A 162 -26.76 8.29 22.92
N GLY A 163 -26.76 9.50 22.38
CA GLY A 163 -27.87 10.44 22.47
C GLY A 163 -28.82 10.29 21.27
N ASN A 164 -30.07 10.76 21.41
CA ASN A 164 -31.01 10.83 20.29
C ASN A 164 -30.43 11.71 19.17
N THR A 165 -30.43 11.19 17.94
CA THR A 165 -29.88 11.84 16.75
C THR A 165 -30.71 13.06 16.35
N THR A 166 -30.04 14.21 16.23
CA THR A 166 -30.48 15.34 15.39
C THR A 166 -30.38 14.96 13.91
N SER A 167 -31.16 15.60 13.04
CA SER A 167 -31.08 15.35 11.59
C SER A 167 -29.69 15.69 11.05
N LEU A 168 -28.99 14.71 10.52
CA LEU A 168 -27.66 14.85 9.90
C LEU A 168 -27.79 15.33 8.45
N LYS A 169 -27.21 16.49 8.12
CA LYS A 169 -27.00 16.90 6.72
C LYS A 169 -25.72 16.24 6.22
N LEU A 170 -25.86 15.28 5.32
CA LEU A 170 -24.73 14.55 4.77
C LEU A 170 -24.10 15.32 3.60
N PRO A 171 -22.76 15.36 3.51
CA PRO A 171 -22.06 15.73 2.29
C PRO A 171 -22.57 14.90 1.10
N ALA A 172 -22.82 15.57 -0.02
CA ALA A 172 -23.27 14.92 -1.25
C ALA A 172 -22.09 14.51 -2.14
N GLY A 173 -20.92 15.12 -1.93
CA GLY A 173 -19.75 14.98 -2.78
C GLY A 173 -19.94 15.73 -4.11
N SER A 174 -19.23 15.25 -5.13
CA SER A 174 -19.26 15.79 -6.48
C SER A 174 -20.61 15.55 -7.17
N GLN A 175 -21.05 16.55 -7.94
CA GLN A 175 -22.11 16.35 -8.92
C GLN A 175 -21.53 15.62 -10.13
N GLU A 176 -22.25 14.65 -10.69
CA GLU A 176 -21.87 14.05 -11.97
C GLU A 176 -21.88 15.09 -13.09
N PHE A 177 -20.92 14.97 -14.00
CA PHE A 177 -20.77 15.85 -15.17
C PHE A 177 -20.24 15.07 -16.37
N GLU A 178 -20.49 15.56 -17.57
CA GLU A 178 -20.02 14.92 -18.79
C GLU A 178 -18.80 15.63 -19.36
N ILE A 179 -17.91 14.85 -19.99
CA ILE A 179 -16.85 15.39 -20.83
C ILE A 179 -17.36 15.40 -22.27
N ALA A 180 -17.53 16.59 -22.84
CA ALA A 180 -17.95 16.74 -24.22
C ALA A 180 -16.95 16.02 -25.15
N GLN A 181 -17.46 15.10 -25.96
CA GLN A 181 -16.67 14.36 -26.94
C GLN A 181 -16.38 15.25 -28.18
N PRO A 182 -15.30 14.96 -28.93
CA PRO A 182 -15.04 15.60 -30.22
C PRO A 182 -16.26 15.50 -31.16
N GLN A 183 -16.56 16.60 -31.84
CA GLN A 183 -17.60 16.66 -32.86
C GLN A 183 -16.96 16.65 -34.24
N PHE A 184 -17.00 15.49 -34.90
CA PHE A 184 -16.40 15.31 -36.22
C PHE A 184 -17.38 15.65 -37.35
N PRO A 185 -16.89 16.13 -38.51
CA PRO A 185 -17.69 16.22 -39.73
C PRO A 185 -18.08 14.81 -40.23
N ALA A 186 -19.03 14.75 -41.16
CA ALA A 186 -19.50 13.47 -41.74
C ALA A 186 -18.36 12.65 -42.37
N GLU A 187 -17.37 13.33 -42.96
CA GLU A 187 -16.14 12.75 -43.50
C GLU A 187 -14.94 13.29 -42.72
N PRO A 188 -14.50 12.63 -41.64
CA PRO A 188 -13.38 13.10 -40.83
C PRO A 188 -12.06 12.95 -41.60
N VAL A 189 -11.29 14.03 -41.65
CA VAL A 189 -9.94 14.00 -42.22
C VAL A 189 -9.00 13.30 -41.24
N ILE A 190 -8.34 12.24 -41.70
CA ILE A 190 -7.37 11.46 -40.93
C ILE A 190 -5.98 11.73 -41.49
N VAL A 191 -5.03 12.02 -40.62
CA VAL A 191 -3.60 12.11 -40.94
C VAL A 191 -2.92 10.87 -40.37
N ASP A 192 -2.25 10.11 -41.22
CA ASP A 192 -1.35 9.03 -40.80
C ASP A 192 0.05 9.62 -40.53
N ALA A 193 0.57 9.41 -39.32
CA ALA A 193 1.89 9.89 -38.96
C ALA A 193 3.01 9.28 -39.84
N GLY A 194 2.81 8.08 -40.37
CA GLY A 194 3.76 7.38 -41.25
C GLY A 194 4.06 8.15 -42.54
N GLU A 195 3.08 8.90 -43.09
CA GLU A 195 3.26 9.78 -44.26
C GLU A 195 4.36 10.84 -44.03
N PHE A 196 4.67 11.15 -42.78
CA PHE A 196 5.60 12.20 -42.38
C PHE A 196 6.93 11.66 -41.85
N GLY A 197 7.19 10.35 -42.05
CA GLY A 197 8.42 9.68 -41.66
C GLY A 197 8.44 9.20 -40.20
N PHE A 198 7.28 9.04 -39.58
CA PHE A 198 7.16 8.47 -38.24
C PHE A 198 7.34 6.95 -38.34
N SER A 199 8.43 6.39 -37.79
CA SER A 199 8.87 5.02 -38.06
C SER A 199 9.64 4.41 -36.89
N THR A 200 9.54 3.08 -36.73
CA THR A 200 10.31 2.31 -35.75
C THR A 200 11.81 2.30 -36.05
N GLU A 201 12.17 2.47 -37.32
CA GLU A 201 13.55 2.53 -37.79
C GLU A 201 14.20 3.90 -37.57
N ALA A 202 13.40 4.93 -37.26
CA ALA A 202 13.92 6.27 -37.03
C ALA A 202 14.62 6.34 -35.65
N PRO A 203 15.88 6.82 -35.58
CA PRO A 203 16.59 6.97 -34.31
C PRO A 203 15.97 8.04 -33.40
N ASP A 204 15.26 9.02 -33.99
CA ASP A 204 14.46 10.03 -33.31
C ASP A 204 13.24 10.38 -34.17
N ASN A 205 12.04 10.36 -33.57
CA ASN A 205 10.77 10.63 -34.26
C ASN A 205 10.24 12.07 -34.04
N THR A 206 10.96 12.95 -33.37
CA THR A 206 10.51 14.29 -32.97
C THR A 206 10.15 15.15 -34.18
N GLN A 207 11.00 15.18 -35.21
CA GLN A 207 10.71 15.97 -36.41
C GLN A 207 9.55 15.38 -37.23
N ALA A 208 9.44 14.05 -37.29
CA ALA A 208 8.32 13.38 -37.95
C ALA A 208 6.99 13.70 -37.27
N TRP A 209 6.98 13.65 -35.92
CA TRP A 209 5.85 14.10 -35.11
C TRP A 209 5.46 15.55 -35.42
N GLN A 210 6.42 16.48 -35.41
CA GLN A 210 6.16 17.89 -35.70
C GLN A 210 5.55 18.10 -37.08
N ARG A 211 6.04 17.39 -38.10
CA ARG A 211 5.47 17.43 -39.46
C ARG A 211 4.04 16.87 -39.50
N ALA A 212 3.78 15.75 -38.84
CA ALA A 212 2.45 15.15 -38.78
C ALA A 212 1.43 16.05 -38.07
N VAL A 213 1.81 16.65 -36.93
CA VAL A 213 0.97 17.62 -36.20
C VAL A 213 0.73 18.88 -37.03
N ALA A 214 1.75 19.40 -37.71
CA ALA A 214 1.59 20.54 -38.62
C ALA A 214 0.62 20.22 -39.77
N ALA A 215 0.72 19.01 -40.34
CA ALA A 215 -0.21 18.55 -41.36
C ALA A 215 -1.65 18.43 -40.84
N CYS A 216 -1.84 17.98 -39.60
CA CYS A 216 -3.16 17.98 -38.97
C CYS A 216 -3.77 19.38 -38.92
N ARG A 217 -2.97 20.41 -38.61
CA ARG A 217 -3.44 21.80 -38.63
C ARG A 217 -3.81 22.28 -40.03
N THR A 218 -2.90 22.09 -40.98
CA THR A 218 -3.07 22.54 -42.36
C THR A 218 -4.27 21.86 -43.03
N ARG A 219 -4.48 20.57 -42.77
CA ARG A 219 -5.58 19.78 -43.33
C ARG A 219 -6.87 19.85 -42.50
N GLN A 220 -6.87 20.60 -41.39
CA GLN A 220 -7.96 20.63 -40.41
C GLN A 220 -8.41 19.22 -40.01
N ALA A 221 -7.44 18.35 -39.73
CA ALA A 221 -7.67 16.95 -39.46
C ALA A 221 -8.48 16.75 -38.18
N SER A 222 -9.41 15.80 -38.24
CA SER A 222 -10.16 15.31 -37.08
C SER A 222 -9.36 14.28 -36.28
N LYS A 223 -8.37 13.62 -36.91
CA LYS A 223 -7.59 12.56 -36.29
C LYS A 223 -6.14 12.53 -36.74
N LEU A 224 -5.23 12.31 -35.79
CA LEU A 224 -3.88 11.80 -36.04
C LEU A 224 -3.81 10.32 -35.64
N LEU A 225 -3.52 9.45 -36.61
CA LEU A 225 -3.34 8.02 -36.40
C LEU A 225 -1.85 7.70 -36.34
N LEU A 226 -1.40 7.04 -35.28
CA LEU A 226 -0.04 6.54 -35.17
C LEU A 226 0.07 5.09 -35.66
N PRO A 227 1.17 4.70 -36.33
CA PRO A 227 1.47 3.30 -36.56
C PRO A 227 1.77 2.59 -35.23
N LYS A 228 1.44 1.30 -35.16
CA LYS A 228 1.81 0.46 -34.02
C LYS A 228 3.31 0.16 -34.06
N GLY A 229 4.00 0.25 -32.93
CA GLY A 229 5.43 -0.01 -32.85
C GLY A 229 6.08 0.71 -31.67
N THR A 230 7.40 0.63 -31.59
CA THR A 230 8.22 1.34 -30.58
C THR A 230 8.95 2.49 -31.25
N PHE A 231 8.75 3.71 -30.77
CA PHE A 231 9.26 4.95 -31.37
C PHE A 231 10.13 5.70 -30.38
N ARG A 232 11.34 6.06 -30.80
CA ARG A 232 12.33 6.73 -29.94
C ARG A 232 12.30 8.24 -30.10
N PHE A 233 12.54 8.95 -29.00
CA PHE A 233 12.64 10.40 -28.94
C PHE A 233 13.84 10.79 -28.06
N THR A 234 14.80 11.49 -28.67
CA THR A 234 16.03 11.97 -28.03
C THR A 234 16.10 13.49 -27.89
N SER A 235 15.25 14.22 -28.63
CA SER A 235 15.15 15.67 -28.53
C SER A 235 14.73 16.14 -27.13
N ASN A 236 15.36 17.22 -26.67
CA ASN A 236 14.96 17.94 -25.45
C ASN A 236 13.66 18.75 -25.62
N THR A 237 13.12 18.83 -26.84
CA THR A 237 11.87 19.55 -27.12
C THR A 237 10.65 18.66 -26.81
N PRO A 238 9.67 19.14 -26.02
CA PRO A 238 8.42 18.42 -25.80
C PRO A 238 7.60 18.22 -27.08
N LEU A 239 6.89 17.11 -27.16
CA LEU A 239 5.93 16.82 -28.23
C LEU A 239 4.64 17.59 -27.95
N LYS A 240 4.36 18.62 -28.75
CA LYS A 240 3.27 19.56 -28.51
C LYS A 240 2.00 19.23 -29.30
N LEU A 241 0.85 19.29 -28.62
CA LEU A 241 -0.50 19.36 -29.19
C LEU A 241 -1.19 20.58 -28.60
N GLU A 242 -1.23 21.66 -29.38
CA GLU A 242 -1.73 22.96 -28.89
C GLU A 242 -2.93 23.43 -29.71
N ASP A 243 -3.89 24.14 -29.12
CA ASP A 243 -4.97 24.81 -29.87
C ASP A 243 -5.77 23.89 -30.83
N PHE A 244 -5.86 22.59 -30.55
CA PHE A 244 -6.74 21.67 -31.28
C PHE A 244 -8.17 21.74 -30.76
N ARG A 245 -9.12 21.59 -31.68
CA ARG A 245 -10.55 21.52 -31.40
C ARG A 245 -11.15 20.31 -32.11
N ASP A 246 -11.98 19.54 -31.40
CA ASP A 246 -12.65 18.35 -31.94
C ASP A 246 -11.67 17.36 -32.59
N PHE A 247 -10.71 16.91 -31.79
CA PHE A 247 -9.56 16.15 -32.29
C PHE A 247 -9.35 14.82 -31.55
N GLU A 248 -8.90 13.81 -32.28
CA GLU A 248 -8.47 12.52 -31.74
C GLU A 248 -7.01 12.22 -32.10
N LEU A 249 -6.20 11.87 -31.09
CA LEU A 249 -4.95 11.15 -31.29
C LEU A 249 -5.19 9.67 -30.98
N ASP A 250 -5.14 8.81 -32.00
CA ASP A 250 -5.20 7.37 -31.83
C ASP A 250 -3.78 6.79 -31.89
N GLY A 251 -3.26 6.42 -30.72
CA GLY A 251 -1.93 5.86 -30.58
C GLY A 251 -1.79 4.44 -31.13
N ASN A 252 -2.90 3.74 -31.41
CA ASN A 252 -2.89 2.38 -31.98
C ASN A 252 -1.98 1.38 -31.24
N GLY A 253 -1.77 1.58 -29.94
CA GLY A 253 -0.89 0.76 -29.10
C GLY A 253 0.61 1.08 -29.24
N ALA A 254 0.98 2.21 -29.86
CA ALA A 254 2.36 2.68 -29.95
C ALA A 254 3.02 2.80 -28.56
N LEU A 255 4.32 2.52 -28.51
CA LEU A 255 5.19 2.72 -27.36
C LEU A 255 6.18 3.85 -27.68
N PHE A 256 6.11 4.94 -26.95
CA PHE A 256 7.09 6.02 -27.03
C PHE A 256 8.17 5.79 -25.98
N VAL A 257 9.43 5.75 -26.40
CA VAL A 257 10.60 5.58 -25.54
C VAL A 257 11.43 6.85 -25.58
N PHE A 258 11.58 7.51 -24.43
CA PHE A 258 12.30 8.77 -24.31
C PHE A 258 13.68 8.56 -23.69
N HIS A 259 14.66 9.34 -24.14
CA HIS A 259 15.93 9.58 -23.47
C HIS A 259 16.35 11.02 -23.75
N ARG A 260 16.67 11.83 -22.74
CA ARG A 260 17.12 13.21 -22.97
C ARG A 260 18.41 13.48 -22.23
N GLU A 261 19.37 14.09 -22.92
CA GLU A 261 20.64 14.50 -22.32
C GLU A 261 20.46 15.68 -21.34
N LYS A 262 19.46 16.54 -21.58
CA LYS A 262 19.16 17.69 -20.71
C LYS A 262 17.69 17.70 -20.33
N MET A 263 17.44 17.68 -19.03
CA MET A 263 16.10 17.63 -18.46
C MET A 263 15.95 18.76 -17.45
N PRO A 264 15.57 19.97 -17.90
CA PRO A 264 15.18 21.02 -16.95
C PRO A 264 14.10 20.46 -16.03
N MET A 265 14.24 20.71 -14.73
CA MET A 265 13.26 20.29 -13.73
C MET A 265 11.85 20.74 -14.13
N HIS A 266 10.87 19.86 -13.97
CA HIS A 266 9.47 20.03 -14.38
C HIS A 266 9.23 20.17 -15.89
N SER A 267 10.16 19.73 -16.75
CA SER A 267 9.89 19.59 -18.18
C SER A 267 8.95 18.40 -18.48
N SER A 268 8.59 18.17 -19.74
CA SER A 268 7.70 17.04 -20.10
C SER A 268 7.98 16.40 -21.44
N PHE A 269 7.49 15.18 -21.62
CA PHE A 269 7.55 14.46 -22.89
C PHE A 269 6.46 14.95 -23.86
N LEU A 270 5.21 15.00 -23.41
CA LEU A 270 4.06 15.49 -24.19
C LEU A 270 3.38 16.68 -23.50
N GLU A 271 3.12 17.74 -24.27
CA GLU A 271 2.41 18.94 -23.81
C GLU A 271 1.10 19.09 -24.56
N LEU A 272 -0.01 19.14 -23.83
CA LEU A 272 -1.34 19.46 -24.33
C LEU A 272 -1.72 20.84 -23.80
N SER A 273 -1.84 21.83 -24.68
CA SER A 273 -2.18 23.19 -24.25
C SER A 273 -3.33 23.80 -25.03
N ARG A 274 -4.25 24.48 -24.32
CA ARG A 274 -5.35 25.26 -24.92
C ARG A 274 -6.25 24.46 -25.88
N ASN A 275 -6.35 23.15 -25.70
CA ASN A 275 -7.18 22.29 -26.53
C ASN A 275 -8.64 22.28 -26.05
N HIS A 276 -9.56 21.95 -26.96
CA HIS A 276 -11.00 21.91 -26.69
C HIS A 276 -11.67 20.67 -27.30
N ARG A 277 -12.25 19.78 -26.48
CA ARG A 277 -12.86 18.50 -26.93
C ARG A 277 -11.85 17.63 -27.66
N VAL A 278 -10.88 17.10 -26.92
CA VAL A 278 -9.79 16.28 -27.47
C VAL A 278 -9.67 14.94 -26.73
N ILE A 279 -9.46 13.87 -27.50
CA ILE A 279 -9.22 12.52 -26.97
C ILE A 279 -7.83 12.05 -27.39
N LEU A 280 -7.03 11.61 -26.42
CA LEU A 280 -5.83 10.80 -26.66
C LEU A 280 -6.11 9.38 -26.19
N LYS A 281 -5.84 8.38 -27.03
CA LYS A 281 -6.08 6.98 -26.66
C LYS A 281 -5.02 5.99 -27.13
N LYS A 282 -4.93 4.85 -26.44
CA LYS A 282 -4.11 3.69 -26.83
C LYS A 282 -2.63 4.03 -27.04
N LEU A 283 -2.03 4.73 -26.09
CA LEU A 283 -0.63 5.16 -26.14
C LEU A 283 0.12 4.64 -24.92
N ASN A 284 1.36 4.20 -25.12
CA ASN A 284 2.24 3.77 -24.04
C ASN A 284 3.47 4.67 -24.00
N ILE A 285 3.91 5.04 -22.80
CA ILE A 285 5.08 5.89 -22.57
C ILE A 285 6.07 5.13 -21.69
N ASP A 286 7.34 5.14 -22.07
CA ASP A 286 8.45 4.59 -21.30
C ASP A 286 9.71 5.44 -21.45
N TRP A 287 10.69 5.13 -20.60
CA TRP A 287 12.02 5.70 -20.62
C TRP A 287 13.04 4.68 -21.18
N ASP A 288 14.15 5.16 -21.72
CA ASP A 288 15.25 4.30 -22.19
C ASP A 288 16.12 3.83 -21.01
N TRP A 289 15.65 2.77 -20.34
CA TRP A 289 16.32 2.13 -19.21
C TRP A 289 17.68 1.51 -19.56
N GLU A 290 17.91 1.17 -20.83
CA GLU A 290 19.18 0.58 -21.27
C GLU A 290 20.29 1.63 -21.31
N LYS A 291 19.94 2.89 -21.56
CA LYS A 291 20.90 3.99 -21.53
C LYS A 291 21.09 4.57 -20.13
N MET A 292 20.00 4.78 -19.38
CA MET A 292 20.07 5.36 -18.04
C MET A 292 18.88 4.91 -17.18
N PRO A 293 19.08 3.99 -16.23
CA PRO A 293 18.01 3.57 -15.32
C PRO A 293 17.43 4.74 -14.52
N LEU A 294 16.12 4.70 -14.25
CA LEU A 294 15.48 5.73 -13.41
C LEU A 294 15.68 5.51 -11.92
N ALA A 295 15.82 4.24 -11.54
CA ALA A 295 16.18 3.78 -10.22
C ALA A 295 16.91 2.44 -10.35
N SER A 296 17.59 2.04 -9.28
CA SER A 296 18.25 0.74 -9.18
C SER A 296 17.84 0.03 -7.90
N THR A 297 17.77 -1.30 -7.95
CA THR A 297 17.71 -2.15 -6.76
C THR A 297 19.14 -2.45 -6.31
N VAL A 298 19.50 -1.93 -5.13
CA VAL A 298 20.83 -2.13 -4.55
C VAL A 298 20.78 -2.95 -3.26
N GLN A 299 21.75 -3.82 -3.05
CA GLN A 299 21.98 -4.52 -1.80
C GLN A 299 23.17 -3.92 -1.06
N VAL A 300 23.05 -3.70 0.25
CA VAL A 300 24.19 -3.26 1.07
C VAL A 300 25.12 -4.44 1.30
N LEU A 301 26.36 -4.34 0.82
CA LEU A 301 27.39 -5.37 1.04
C LEU A 301 28.17 -5.14 2.33
N LYS A 302 28.56 -3.88 2.58
CA LYS A 302 29.36 -3.50 3.75
C LYS A 302 28.91 -2.17 4.29
N VAL A 303 29.07 -2.02 5.60
CA VAL A 303 28.90 -0.76 6.30
C VAL A 303 30.19 -0.47 7.04
N ASP A 304 30.69 0.74 6.88
CA ASP A 304 31.86 1.24 7.60
C ASP A 304 31.66 1.13 9.12
N PRO A 305 32.62 0.58 9.89
CA PRO A 305 32.52 0.57 11.35
C PRO A 305 32.34 1.96 11.96
N ALA A 306 32.89 3.01 11.34
CA ALA A 306 32.71 4.41 11.77
C ALA A 306 31.42 5.06 11.21
N ARG A 307 30.56 4.30 10.51
CA ARG A 307 29.28 4.73 9.95
C ARG A 307 29.38 5.93 9.00
N LYS A 308 30.49 6.04 8.25
CA LYS A 308 30.71 7.14 7.28
C LYS A 308 30.46 6.74 5.82
N TRP A 309 30.46 5.46 5.50
CA TRP A 309 30.25 4.98 4.14
C TRP A 309 29.60 3.60 4.12
N ILE A 310 28.99 3.28 2.98
CA ILE A 310 28.46 1.95 2.67
C ILE A 310 28.99 1.49 1.32
N GLU A 311 29.19 0.20 1.15
CA GLU A 311 29.40 -0.42 -0.16
C GLU A 311 28.11 -1.13 -0.58
N VAL A 312 27.61 -0.84 -1.77
CA VAL A 312 26.39 -1.40 -2.32
C VAL A 312 26.65 -2.14 -3.64
N GLU A 313 25.85 -3.16 -3.92
CA GLU A 313 25.81 -3.91 -5.18
C GLU A 313 24.51 -3.66 -5.93
N PHE A 314 24.61 -3.38 -7.23
CA PHE A 314 23.47 -3.22 -8.12
C PHE A 314 22.98 -4.59 -8.59
N THR A 315 21.86 -5.06 -8.04
CA THR A 315 21.39 -6.45 -8.21
C THR A 315 20.75 -6.75 -9.57
N GLU A 316 20.48 -5.71 -10.35
CA GLU A 316 19.75 -5.80 -11.62
C GLU A 316 20.67 -5.94 -12.84
N TYR A 317 21.96 -5.61 -12.70
CA TYR A 317 22.89 -5.45 -13.81
C TYR A 317 24.23 -6.16 -13.53
N GLY A 318 24.89 -6.68 -14.56
CA GLY A 318 26.30 -7.09 -14.45
C GLY A 318 27.27 -5.90 -14.44
N GLY A 319 26.76 -4.71 -14.75
CA GLY A 319 27.41 -3.42 -14.58
C GLY A 319 26.42 -2.29 -14.86
N PHE A 320 26.51 -1.18 -14.12
CA PHE A 320 25.56 -0.07 -14.27
C PHE A 320 25.72 0.59 -15.66
N PRO A 321 24.63 0.86 -16.41
CA PRO A 321 24.74 1.31 -17.81
C PRO A 321 25.42 2.66 -18.04
N ALA A 322 25.32 3.61 -17.10
CA ALA A 322 25.82 4.98 -17.27
C ALA A 322 26.54 5.51 -16.02
N PRO A 323 27.69 4.90 -15.64
CA PRO A 323 28.35 5.16 -14.36
C PRO A 323 28.79 6.61 -14.15
N GLU A 324 29.09 7.33 -15.24
CA GLU A 324 29.51 8.74 -15.22
C GLU A 324 28.35 9.73 -15.02
N SER A 325 27.12 9.33 -15.32
CA SER A 325 25.91 10.17 -15.22
C SER A 325 25.03 9.81 -14.03
N MET A 326 25.45 8.85 -13.22
CA MET A 326 24.65 8.36 -12.11
C MET A 326 24.57 9.40 -10.99
N ARG A 327 23.34 9.64 -10.51
CA ARG A 327 23.08 10.40 -9.29
C ARG A 327 22.31 9.56 -8.28
N VAL A 328 22.40 9.90 -7.00
CA VAL A 328 21.54 9.35 -5.96
C VAL A 328 20.60 10.45 -5.50
N ALA A 329 19.34 10.38 -5.92
CA ALA A 329 18.30 11.30 -5.43
C ALA A 329 17.94 10.95 -3.98
N ASP A 330 17.71 9.66 -3.75
CA ASP A 330 17.48 9.08 -2.43
C ASP A 330 17.64 7.56 -2.45
N MET A 331 17.61 6.99 -1.25
CA MET A 331 17.56 5.56 -1.01
C MET A 331 16.40 5.22 -0.10
N GLU A 332 15.65 4.19 -0.46
CA GLU A 332 14.45 3.75 0.26
C GLU A 332 14.46 2.23 0.42
N GLN A 333 14.26 1.75 1.64
CA GLN A 333 14.30 0.31 1.89
C GLN A 333 13.19 -0.41 1.11
N LEU A 334 13.58 -1.53 0.49
CA LEU A 334 12.67 -2.43 -0.21
C LEU A 334 12.30 -3.60 0.69
N ASP A 335 11.03 -4.00 0.60
CA ASP A 335 10.58 -5.28 1.10
C ASP A 335 11.07 -6.38 0.14
N PRO A 336 11.89 -7.34 0.59
CA PRO A 336 12.41 -8.41 -0.26
C PRO A 336 11.32 -9.35 -0.82
N VAL A 337 10.11 -9.35 -0.23
CA VAL A 337 8.99 -10.17 -0.72
C VAL A 337 8.29 -9.49 -1.88
N THR A 338 7.87 -8.23 -1.69
CA THR A 338 7.12 -7.49 -2.71
C THR A 338 8.01 -6.77 -3.72
N MET A 339 9.31 -6.65 -3.45
CA MET A 339 10.27 -5.82 -4.20
C MET A 339 9.75 -4.39 -4.39
N SER A 340 9.05 -3.89 -3.37
CA SER A 340 8.46 -2.56 -3.35
C SER A 340 8.86 -1.78 -2.11
N VAL A 341 8.67 -0.47 -2.15
CA VAL A 341 8.90 0.39 -0.99
C VAL A 341 7.75 0.23 0.01
N GLY A 342 8.06 0.42 1.30
CA GLY A 342 7.08 0.27 2.38
C GLY A 342 7.43 -0.89 3.29
N CYS A 343 8.34 -0.66 4.23
CA CYS A 343 8.69 -1.61 5.28
C CYS A 343 8.35 -1.01 6.65
N GLU A 344 7.96 -1.85 7.62
CA GLU A 344 7.79 -1.39 8.99
C GLU A 344 9.16 -1.07 9.61
N ASN A 345 9.32 0.17 10.08
CA ASN A 345 10.61 0.77 10.43
C ASN A 345 11.56 0.87 9.23
N SER A 346 11.03 1.27 8.07
CA SER A 346 11.87 1.39 6.87
C SER A 346 12.95 2.44 7.06
N LYS A 347 14.13 2.11 6.54
CA LYS A 347 15.28 3.01 6.50
C LYS A 347 15.29 3.76 5.18
N GLY A 348 15.74 5.00 5.20
CA GLY A 348 15.96 5.76 3.98
C GLY A 348 16.68 7.08 4.24
N ALA A 349 17.22 7.66 3.17
CA ALA A 349 17.83 8.98 3.21
C ALA A 349 17.59 9.72 1.90
N LEU A 350 17.40 11.04 2.04
CA LEU A 350 17.52 11.95 0.92
C LEU A 350 19.00 12.27 0.68
N PHE A 351 19.38 12.28 -0.59
CA PHE A 351 20.66 12.76 -1.07
C PHE A 351 20.35 13.93 -2.02
N GLU A 352 20.64 13.80 -3.31
CA GLU A 352 20.35 14.82 -4.32
C GLU A 352 18.89 14.82 -4.79
N PHE A 353 17.94 14.87 -3.86
CA PHE A 353 16.52 14.94 -4.22
C PHE A 353 16.25 16.16 -5.11
N ILE A 354 16.89 17.29 -4.76
CA ILE A 354 17.14 18.43 -5.66
C ILE A 354 18.59 18.30 -6.13
N PRO A 355 18.86 18.26 -7.45
CA PRO A 355 20.21 18.11 -7.99
C PRO A 355 21.22 19.09 -7.35
N GLY A 356 22.36 18.57 -6.89
CA GLY A 356 23.43 19.34 -6.25
C GLY A 356 23.18 19.79 -4.80
N ARG A 357 22.03 19.47 -4.18
CA ARG A 357 21.80 19.66 -2.74
C ARG A 357 22.00 18.34 -2.00
N TYR A 358 22.71 18.36 -0.87
CA TYR A 358 22.95 17.16 -0.04
C TYR A 358 23.59 15.98 -0.76
N SER A 359 24.36 16.25 -1.82
CA SER A 359 25.16 15.25 -2.56
C SER A 359 25.93 14.32 -1.63
N PRO A 360 26.07 13.02 -1.95
CA PRO A 360 27.08 12.19 -1.31
C PRO A 360 28.45 12.88 -1.35
N ALA A 361 29.26 12.70 -0.32
CA ALA A 361 30.58 13.35 -0.25
C ALA A 361 31.53 12.76 -1.31
N ASP A 362 31.30 11.49 -1.66
CA ASP A 362 32.06 10.73 -2.62
C ASP A 362 31.24 9.49 -3.05
N MET A 363 31.39 9.12 -4.32
CA MET A 363 30.81 7.94 -4.94
C MET A 363 31.91 7.26 -5.76
N THR A 364 32.41 6.13 -5.28
CA THR A 364 33.53 5.41 -5.90
C THR A 364 33.10 4.02 -6.35
N TRP A 365 33.17 3.75 -7.65
CA TRP A 365 32.95 2.40 -8.19
C TRP A 365 34.09 1.46 -7.78
N THR A 366 33.77 0.33 -7.15
CA THR A 366 34.72 -0.72 -6.76
C THR A 366 34.69 -1.92 -7.70
N ALA A 367 33.60 -2.07 -8.46
CA ALA A 367 33.41 -3.01 -9.56
C ALA A 367 32.36 -2.43 -10.53
N PRO A 368 32.13 -3.04 -11.72
CA PRO A 368 31.10 -2.55 -12.65
C PRO A 368 29.69 -2.44 -12.04
N ASP A 369 29.40 -3.26 -11.04
CA ASP A 369 28.13 -3.41 -10.33
C ASP A 369 28.22 -3.03 -8.85
N ARG A 370 29.32 -2.44 -8.38
CA ARG A 370 29.53 -2.11 -6.95
C ARG A 370 30.08 -0.72 -6.75
N MET A 371 29.55 -0.04 -5.73
CA MET A 371 29.93 1.33 -5.41
C MET A 371 29.99 1.58 -3.91
N ILE A 372 31.00 2.36 -3.49
CA ILE A 372 31.05 3.00 -2.17
C ILE A 372 30.35 4.36 -2.22
N ILE A 373 29.42 4.59 -1.30
CA ILE A 373 28.74 5.88 -1.09
C ILE A 373 29.18 6.45 0.25
N ARG A 374 29.68 7.70 0.26
CA ARG A 374 30.08 8.39 1.49
C ARG A 374 29.05 9.42 1.94
N LYS A 375 28.76 9.38 3.24
CA LYS A 375 27.94 10.38 3.93
C LYS A 375 28.55 11.78 3.80
N ASN A 376 27.71 12.78 3.57
CA ASN A 376 28.15 14.18 3.51
C ASN A 376 27.59 15.03 4.65
N THR A 377 26.31 14.87 4.99
CA THR A 377 25.60 15.77 5.90
C THR A 377 24.99 15.04 7.08
N GLU A 378 24.75 15.77 8.18
CA GLU A 378 24.12 15.23 9.39
C GLU A 378 22.68 14.74 9.14
N GLN A 379 22.00 15.27 8.12
CA GLN A 379 20.66 14.80 7.72
C GLN A 379 20.65 13.33 7.27
N GLN A 380 21.81 12.78 6.89
CA GLN A 380 21.97 11.39 6.47
C GLN A 380 22.38 10.47 7.63
N ASP A 381 22.62 11.00 8.83
CA ASP A 381 23.19 10.24 9.95
C ASP A 381 22.35 9.03 10.32
N HIS A 382 21.05 9.22 10.54
CA HIS A 382 20.11 8.17 10.91
C HIS A 382 20.19 6.97 9.95
N PHE A 383 20.25 7.23 8.65
CA PHE A 383 20.38 6.19 7.63
C PHE A 383 21.69 5.40 7.76
N PHE A 384 22.84 6.07 7.80
CA PHE A 384 24.14 5.39 7.91
C PHE A 384 24.32 4.69 9.26
N THR A 385 23.70 5.18 10.33
CA THR A 385 23.78 4.55 11.66
C THR A 385 22.98 3.27 11.76
N GLU A 386 21.85 3.17 11.06
CA GLU A 386 20.91 2.04 11.22
C GLU A 386 21.06 0.97 10.14
N ILE A 387 21.57 1.33 8.96
CA ILE A 387 21.73 0.41 7.83
C ILE A 387 22.65 -0.76 8.16
N GLN A 388 22.30 -1.94 7.65
CA GLN A 388 23.05 -3.19 7.86
C GLN A 388 23.37 -3.89 6.53
N PRO A 389 24.46 -4.67 6.46
CA PRO A 389 24.70 -5.56 5.34
C PRO A 389 23.52 -6.53 5.08
N GLY A 390 23.25 -6.81 3.80
CA GLY A 390 22.18 -7.68 3.32
C GLY A 390 20.87 -6.97 2.99
N GLU A 391 20.65 -5.74 3.49
CA GLU A 391 19.42 -4.98 3.25
C GLU A 391 19.31 -4.47 1.80
N LEU A 392 18.09 -4.48 1.26
CA LEU A 392 17.77 -4.03 -0.10
C LEU A 392 17.19 -2.61 -0.09
N PHE A 393 17.59 -1.81 -1.07
CA PHE A 393 17.11 -0.45 -1.26
C PHE A 393 16.78 -0.17 -2.72
N ARG A 394 15.74 0.63 -2.94
CA ARG A 394 15.55 1.36 -4.18
C ARG A 394 16.40 2.62 -4.09
N MET A 395 17.34 2.75 -5.01
CA MET A 395 18.13 3.95 -5.21
C MET A 395 17.54 4.71 -6.39
N ARG A 396 16.87 5.85 -6.13
CA ARG A 396 16.34 6.66 -7.22
C ARG A 396 17.44 7.51 -7.85
N HIS A 397 17.47 7.54 -9.17
CA HIS A 397 18.37 8.39 -9.94
C HIS A 397 17.65 9.61 -10.49
N TYR A 398 16.32 9.67 -10.44
CA TYR A 398 15.53 10.83 -10.85
C TYR A 398 14.42 11.15 -9.84
N SER A 399 13.94 12.39 -9.83
CA SER A 399 12.87 12.86 -8.95
C SER A 399 11.84 13.70 -9.71
N TYR A 400 12.09 14.99 -9.92
CA TYR A 400 11.17 15.95 -10.56
C TYR A 400 11.64 16.43 -11.94
N ASP A 401 12.46 15.65 -12.63
CA ASP A 401 13.16 16.10 -13.83
C ASP A 401 12.22 16.31 -15.02
N ALA A 402 11.61 15.26 -15.59
CA ALA A 402 10.59 15.43 -16.63
C ALA A 402 9.42 14.47 -16.50
N GLY A 403 8.22 15.01 -16.64
CA GLY A 403 6.99 14.24 -16.63
C GLY A 403 6.58 13.66 -17.98
N ALA A 404 5.66 12.70 -17.98
CA ALA A 404 5.14 12.14 -19.24
C ALA A 404 4.16 13.09 -19.93
N PHE A 405 3.24 13.73 -19.19
CA PHE A 405 2.26 14.68 -19.72
C PHE A 405 2.21 15.98 -18.92
N ILE A 406 2.08 17.11 -19.62
CA ILE A 406 1.56 18.36 -19.07
C ILE A 406 0.26 18.71 -19.79
N LEU A 407 -0.79 18.98 -19.01
CA LEU A 407 -2.08 19.50 -19.48
C LEU A 407 -2.24 20.93 -18.95
N ASP A 408 -2.16 21.90 -19.86
CA ASP A 408 -2.22 23.33 -19.54
C ASP A 408 -3.41 24.04 -20.23
N ASP A 409 -4.29 24.67 -19.46
CA ASP A 409 -5.39 25.52 -19.95
C ASP A 409 -6.36 24.83 -20.97
N ASN A 410 -6.56 23.52 -20.87
CA ASN A 410 -7.45 22.76 -21.76
C ASN A 410 -8.89 22.61 -21.26
N GLN A 411 -9.84 22.36 -22.17
CA GLN A 411 -11.25 22.08 -21.84
C GLN A 411 -11.77 20.83 -22.55
N HIS A 412 -12.43 19.94 -21.80
CA HIS A 412 -12.98 18.68 -22.32
C HIS A 412 -11.91 17.76 -22.91
N ILE A 413 -11.04 17.23 -22.05
CA ILE A 413 -9.96 16.33 -22.43
C ILE A 413 -10.21 14.92 -21.90
N THR A 414 -10.02 13.92 -22.74
CA THR A 414 -10.05 12.52 -22.33
C THR A 414 -8.73 11.84 -22.66
N LEU A 415 -8.07 11.28 -21.64
CA LEU A 415 -6.98 10.33 -21.80
C LEU A 415 -7.51 8.92 -21.53
N LYS A 416 -7.39 8.01 -22.51
CA LYS A 416 -8.05 6.70 -22.44
C LYS A 416 -7.14 5.56 -22.87
N ASP A 417 -7.09 4.48 -22.10
CA ASP A 417 -6.26 3.31 -22.43
C ASP A 417 -4.77 3.71 -22.60
N ILE A 418 -4.22 4.45 -21.63
CA ILE A 418 -2.83 4.92 -21.64
C ILE A 418 -2.04 4.21 -20.55
N ASN A 419 -0.85 3.69 -20.89
CA ASN A 419 0.10 3.19 -19.91
C ASN A 419 1.32 4.11 -19.84
N ILE A 420 1.68 4.54 -18.65
CA ILE A 420 2.93 5.25 -18.36
C ILE A 420 3.79 4.24 -17.58
N TYR A 421 4.65 3.51 -18.28
CA TYR A 421 5.51 2.51 -17.66
C TYR A 421 6.58 3.16 -16.81
N SER A 422 7.16 4.26 -17.28
CA SER A 422 8.10 5.04 -16.49
C SER A 422 8.36 6.46 -17.02
N CYS A 423 8.75 7.38 -16.12
CA CYS A 423 9.24 8.71 -16.44
C CYS A 423 10.05 9.30 -15.26
N PRO A 424 11.08 10.12 -15.51
CA PRO A 424 11.96 10.71 -14.48
C PRO A 424 11.32 11.87 -13.68
N GLY A 425 9.99 11.92 -13.63
CA GLY A 425 9.20 13.00 -13.05
C GLY A 425 7.75 12.56 -12.85
N PHE A 426 6.83 13.52 -12.92
CA PHE A 426 5.39 13.26 -12.79
C PHE A 426 4.83 12.44 -13.97
N GLY A 427 3.88 11.55 -13.74
CA GLY A 427 3.13 10.92 -14.84
C GLY A 427 2.35 11.97 -15.63
N LEU A 428 1.51 12.75 -14.93
CA LEU A 428 0.68 13.78 -15.53
C LEU A 428 0.60 14.99 -14.59
N LEU A 429 0.90 16.17 -15.13
CA LEU A 429 0.76 17.45 -14.44
C LEU A 429 -0.43 18.24 -15.02
N LEU A 430 -1.38 18.62 -14.17
CA LEU A 430 -2.50 19.52 -14.48
C LEU A 430 -2.16 20.95 -14.03
N ALA A 431 -2.23 21.89 -14.97
CA ALA A 431 -1.99 23.30 -14.72
C ALA A 431 -2.92 24.19 -15.56
N GLY A 432 -3.01 25.47 -15.19
CA GLY A 432 -3.72 26.50 -15.94
C GLY A 432 -5.13 26.79 -15.41
N ARG A 433 -5.48 28.07 -15.32
CA ARG A 433 -6.77 28.55 -14.78
C ARG A 433 -7.99 28.06 -15.57
N ASN A 434 -7.81 27.77 -16.86
CA ASN A 434 -8.88 27.30 -17.75
C ASN A 434 -8.91 25.77 -17.87
N GLN A 435 -8.00 25.06 -17.21
CA GLN A 435 -7.95 23.59 -17.21
C GLN A 435 -9.17 23.03 -16.48
N LYS A 436 -10.13 22.49 -17.24
CA LYS A 436 -11.35 21.89 -16.69
C LYS A 436 -11.96 20.83 -17.58
N PHE A 437 -12.82 19.99 -17.01
CA PHE A 437 -13.46 18.86 -17.69
C PHE A 437 -12.41 17.90 -18.26
N VAL A 438 -11.73 17.19 -17.37
CA VAL A 438 -10.72 16.18 -17.72
C VAL A 438 -11.19 14.81 -17.27
N GLU A 439 -11.09 13.80 -18.13
CA GLU A 439 -11.28 12.39 -17.77
C GLU A 439 -10.01 11.59 -18.06
N LEU A 440 -9.50 10.92 -17.03
CA LEU A 440 -8.57 9.80 -17.15
C LEU A 440 -9.37 8.51 -17.04
N LYS A 441 -9.35 7.69 -18.09
CA LYS A 441 -10.10 6.43 -18.16
C LYS A 441 -9.19 5.26 -18.48
N ARG A 442 -9.01 4.34 -17.54
CA ARG A 442 -8.05 3.23 -17.66
C ARG A 442 -6.64 3.71 -18.01
N VAL A 443 -6.21 4.77 -17.32
CA VAL A 443 -4.83 5.23 -17.34
C VAL A 443 -4.08 4.49 -16.25
N LYS A 444 -2.88 3.99 -16.58
CA LYS A 444 -2.09 3.19 -15.66
C LYS A 444 -0.65 3.67 -15.53
N THR A 445 -0.15 3.78 -14.30
CA THR A 445 1.29 3.78 -13.98
C THR A 445 1.60 2.48 -13.26
N VAL A 446 2.07 1.48 -14.01
CA VAL A 446 2.38 0.15 -13.47
C VAL A 446 3.66 -0.36 -14.09
N LEU A 447 4.37 -1.22 -13.37
CA LEU A 447 5.58 -1.84 -13.89
C LEU A 447 5.25 -2.72 -15.10
N PRO A 448 6.06 -2.68 -16.18
CA PRO A 448 5.88 -3.57 -17.31
C PRO A 448 6.16 -5.03 -16.90
N LYS A 449 5.32 -5.96 -17.36
CA LYS A 449 5.45 -7.38 -17.06
C LYS A 449 6.81 -7.94 -17.51
N GLY A 450 7.43 -8.77 -16.67
CA GLY A 450 8.68 -9.46 -16.98
C GLY A 450 9.94 -8.59 -16.95
N LYS A 451 9.84 -7.32 -16.52
CA LYS A 451 11.01 -6.44 -16.34
C LYS A 451 11.40 -6.35 -14.86
N LYS A 452 12.70 -6.37 -14.59
CA LYS A 452 13.30 -6.13 -13.26
C LYS A 452 13.43 -4.63 -13.03
N ARG A 453 12.29 -3.95 -12.81
CA ARG A 453 12.23 -2.51 -12.49
C ARG A 453 11.46 -2.37 -11.18
N ASN A 454 11.80 -1.37 -10.36
CA ASN A 454 11.18 -1.14 -9.06
C ASN A 454 10.52 0.25 -8.92
N ILE A 455 10.40 1.00 -10.02
CA ILE A 455 9.73 2.30 -10.07
C ILE A 455 9.02 2.53 -11.42
N THR A 456 7.91 3.25 -11.37
CA THR A 456 7.19 3.75 -12.55
C THR A 456 7.57 5.22 -12.81
N SER A 457 6.73 6.17 -12.41
CA SER A 457 7.06 7.59 -12.37
C SER A 457 7.95 7.87 -11.15
N CYS A 458 9.01 8.67 -11.34
CA CYS A 458 9.90 9.06 -10.24
C CYS A 458 9.24 10.04 -9.24
N ALA A 459 8.11 10.64 -9.62
CA ALA A 459 7.24 11.43 -8.77
C ALA A 459 5.78 10.95 -8.89
N ASP A 460 4.82 11.81 -8.63
CA ASP A 460 3.39 11.52 -8.65
C ASP A 460 2.93 11.08 -10.05
N PRO A 461 2.18 9.99 -10.20
CA PRO A 461 1.46 9.64 -11.42
C PRO A 461 0.50 10.74 -11.89
N VAL A 462 -0.16 11.43 -10.95
CA VAL A 462 -1.03 12.56 -11.22
C VAL A 462 -0.76 13.65 -10.20
N HIS A 463 -0.41 14.84 -10.67
CA HIS A 463 -0.26 16.03 -9.85
C HIS A 463 -1.07 17.17 -10.47
N GLY A 464 -1.86 17.89 -9.68
CA GLY A 464 -2.55 19.10 -10.09
C GLY A 464 -2.12 20.24 -9.19
N SER A 465 -1.62 21.33 -9.79
CA SER A 465 -1.11 22.50 -9.07
C SER A 465 -2.05 23.70 -9.15
N GLN A 466 -2.85 23.78 -10.21
CA GLN A 466 -3.88 24.82 -10.41
C GLN A 466 -4.84 24.38 -11.52
N SER A 467 -6.14 24.43 -11.26
CA SER A 467 -7.17 24.18 -12.28
C SER A 467 -8.51 24.84 -11.95
N ALA A 468 -9.47 24.74 -12.87
CA ALA A 468 -10.87 25.09 -12.59
C ALA A 468 -11.75 23.86 -12.24
N GLY A 469 -11.15 22.67 -12.13
CA GLY A 469 -11.83 21.46 -11.65
C GLY A 469 -12.53 20.62 -12.72
N PHE A 470 -13.57 19.89 -12.32
CA PHE A 470 -14.29 18.92 -13.15
C PHE A 470 -13.36 17.82 -13.66
N LEU A 471 -12.81 17.05 -12.72
CA LEU A 471 -11.84 15.99 -13.00
C LEU A 471 -12.45 14.61 -12.72
N LYS A 472 -12.30 13.65 -13.64
CA LYS A 472 -12.72 12.25 -13.51
C LYS A 472 -11.53 11.31 -13.62
N PHE A 473 -11.41 10.38 -12.68
CA PHE A 473 -10.47 9.28 -12.69
C PHE A 473 -11.27 7.98 -12.59
N ILE A 474 -11.36 7.24 -13.70
CA ILE A 474 -12.26 6.10 -13.85
C ILE A 474 -11.47 4.85 -14.25
N ASP A 475 -11.56 3.80 -13.44
CA ASP A 475 -10.91 2.50 -13.70
C ASP A 475 -9.38 2.62 -13.88
N CYS A 476 -8.73 3.56 -13.19
CA CYS A 476 -7.28 3.81 -13.26
C CYS A 476 -6.48 2.95 -12.26
N GLU A 477 -5.17 2.81 -12.50
CA GLU A 477 -4.29 2.01 -11.63
C GLU A 477 -2.92 2.68 -11.53
N PHE A 478 -2.56 3.13 -10.34
CA PHE A 478 -1.32 3.84 -10.09
C PHE A 478 -0.52 3.14 -9.00
N GLY A 479 0.72 2.77 -9.31
CA GLY A 479 1.56 2.13 -8.32
C GLY A 479 3.05 2.16 -8.63
N PHE A 480 3.83 1.78 -7.62
CA PHE A 480 5.30 1.79 -7.64
C PHE A 480 5.92 3.18 -7.91
N SER A 481 5.17 4.26 -7.80
CA SER A 481 5.68 5.61 -8.03
C SER A 481 6.64 6.07 -6.93
N GLY A 482 7.46 7.05 -7.27
CA GLY A 482 8.38 7.71 -6.35
C GLY A 482 7.71 8.73 -5.42
N ASP A 483 6.42 8.99 -5.55
CA ASP A 483 5.67 9.83 -4.61
C ASP A 483 4.18 9.46 -4.60
N ASP A 484 3.31 10.36 -4.16
CA ASP A 484 1.85 10.20 -4.05
C ASP A 484 1.20 9.69 -5.34
N CYS A 485 0.17 8.83 -5.29
CA CYS A 485 -0.46 8.38 -6.54
C CYS A 485 -1.26 9.50 -7.21
N ILE A 486 -1.95 10.32 -6.41
CA ILE A 486 -2.66 11.51 -6.87
C ILE A 486 -2.44 12.63 -5.85
N ASN A 487 -2.00 13.80 -6.29
CA ASN A 487 -2.12 15.04 -5.53
C ASN A 487 -2.93 16.05 -6.35
N ILE A 488 -4.11 16.45 -5.87
CA ILE A 488 -4.92 17.50 -6.50
C ILE A 488 -5.01 18.67 -5.55
N THR A 489 -4.23 19.71 -5.83
CA THR A 489 -4.12 20.89 -4.98
C THR A 489 -4.16 22.17 -5.81
N ASP A 490 -4.54 23.26 -5.16
CA ASP A 490 -4.39 24.61 -5.69
C ASP A 490 -3.30 25.31 -4.88
N MET A 491 -2.26 25.80 -5.54
CA MET A 491 -1.16 26.45 -4.82
C MET A 491 -1.60 27.78 -4.18
N HIS A 492 -1.15 28.03 -2.94
CA HIS A 492 -1.23 29.34 -2.27
C HIS A 492 0.15 29.85 -1.88
N GLY A 493 0.26 31.16 -1.65
CA GLY A 493 1.52 31.82 -1.31
C GLY A 493 1.53 32.47 0.06
N LEU A 494 2.73 32.75 0.57
CA LEU A 494 2.96 33.76 1.59
C LEU A 494 3.41 35.06 0.94
N ALA A 495 2.87 36.18 1.44
CA ALA A 495 3.24 37.50 0.99
C ALA A 495 3.43 38.49 2.13
N THR A 496 4.49 39.29 2.06
CA THR A 496 4.77 40.38 3.00
C THR A 496 4.41 41.73 2.36
N VAL A 497 3.69 42.58 3.07
CA VAL A 497 3.42 43.95 2.62
C VAL A 497 4.70 44.77 2.70
N THR A 498 5.19 45.30 1.58
CA THR A 498 6.43 46.11 1.53
C THR A 498 6.17 47.58 1.20
N ALA A 499 5.01 47.88 0.62
CA ALA A 499 4.45 49.21 0.43
C ALA A 499 2.92 49.07 0.37
N PRO A 500 2.13 50.16 0.48
CA PRO A 500 0.68 50.09 0.38
C PRO A 500 0.20 49.32 -0.85
N ASP A 501 0.86 49.46 -1.99
CA ASP A 501 0.51 48.82 -3.24
C ASP A 501 1.35 47.58 -3.56
N ARG A 502 2.14 47.03 -2.61
CA ARG A 502 3.16 46.02 -2.91
C ARG A 502 3.18 44.84 -1.94
N LEU A 503 3.06 43.64 -2.51
CA LEU A 503 3.16 42.35 -1.82
C LEU A 503 4.38 41.57 -2.31
N GLN A 504 5.33 41.26 -1.43
CA GLN A 504 6.53 40.48 -1.73
C GLN A 504 6.27 38.99 -1.46
N LEU A 505 6.44 38.12 -2.46
CA LEU A 505 6.20 36.68 -2.35
C LEU A 505 7.37 35.93 -1.68
N SER A 506 7.07 34.85 -0.93
CA SER A 506 8.09 34.08 -0.19
C SER A 506 8.10 32.56 -0.44
N THR A 507 6.97 31.95 -0.80
CA THR A 507 6.84 30.47 -0.88
C THR A 507 6.31 29.96 -2.23
N ILE A 508 6.00 30.87 -3.15
CA ILE A 508 5.37 30.50 -4.42
C ILE A 508 5.99 31.33 -5.55
N SER A 509 6.14 30.72 -6.73
CA SER A 509 6.64 31.39 -7.91
C SER A 509 5.66 32.48 -8.38
N ILE A 510 6.20 33.65 -8.75
CA ILE A 510 5.40 34.75 -9.32
C ILE A 510 4.63 34.33 -10.59
N GLY A 511 5.07 33.28 -11.29
CA GLY A 511 4.40 32.75 -12.49
C GLY A 511 3.03 32.11 -12.22
N THR A 512 2.65 31.91 -10.95
CA THR A 512 1.32 31.42 -10.54
C THR A 512 0.25 32.51 -10.51
N PHE A 513 0.63 33.77 -10.70
CA PHE A 513 -0.26 34.93 -10.69
C PHE A 513 -0.33 35.60 -12.07
N ARG A 514 -1.43 36.30 -12.33
CA ARG A 514 -1.64 37.14 -13.53
C ARG A 514 -2.25 38.48 -13.14
N ALA A 515 -2.02 39.50 -13.97
CA ALA A 515 -2.75 40.75 -13.83
C ALA A 515 -4.26 40.49 -13.98
N GLY A 516 -5.05 41.06 -13.07
CA GLY A 516 -6.49 40.84 -12.92
C GLY A 516 -6.88 39.73 -11.94
N ASP A 517 -5.94 38.94 -11.44
CA ASP A 517 -6.23 37.92 -10.43
C ASP A 517 -6.68 38.57 -9.11
N VAL A 518 -7.70 38.00 -8.48
CA VAL A 518 -8.20 38.44 -7.17
C VAL A 518 -7.57 37.55 -6.09
N LEU A 519 -6.84 38.18 -5.17
CA LEU A 519 -6.20 37.54 -4.03
C LEU A 519 -7.04 37.75 -2.79
N GLU A 520 -7.43 36.65 -2.14
CA GLU A 520 -8.00 36.69 -0.81
C GLU A 520 -6.90 36.66 0.24
N LEU A 521 -6.90 37.63 1.15
CA LEU A 521 -5.91 37.73 2.22
C LEU A 521 -6.37 36.96 3.46
N ARG A 522 -5.49 36.12 3.98
CA ARG A 522 -5.68 35.31 5.18
C ARG A 522 -4.55 35.60 6.17
N GLU A 523 -4.87 35.57 7.45
CA GLU A 523 -3.84 35.54 8.50
C GLU A 523 -3.04 34.23 8.43
N LEU A 524 -1.92 34.16 9.15
CA LEU A 524 -1.03 33.00 9.13
C LEU A 524 -1.69 31.72 9.68
N ASN A 525 -2.67 31.84 10.58
CA ASN A 525 -3.51 30.73 11.03
C ASN A 525 -4.71 30.44 10.08
N PHE A 526 -4.70 31.02 8.88
CA PHE A 526 -5.75 30.99 7.86
C PHE A 526 -7.06 31.72 8.19
N ALA A 527 -7.13 32.47 9.29
CA ALA A 527 -8.32 33.25 9.61
C ALA A 527 -8.62 34.30 8.50
N PRO A 528 -9.90 34.52 8.14
CA PRO A 528 -10.24 35.48 7.10
C PRO A 528 -10.01 36.92 7.57
N VAL A 529 -9.26 37.69 6.77
CA VAL A 529 -9.10 39.14 6.98
C VAL A 529 -10.33 39.92 6.46
N ASN A 530 -11.21 39.23 5.71
CA ASN A 530 -12.35 39.83 4.98
C ASN A 530 -11.92 40.96 4.03
N ARG A 531 -10.75 40.79 3.40
CA ARG A 531 -10.20 41.70 2.40
C ARG A 531 -9.68 40.89 1.21
N SER A 532 -9.91 41.42 0.02
CA SER A 532 -9.31 40.93 -1.22
C SER A 532 -8.66 42.07 -1.98
N VAL A 533 -7.63 41.74 -2.77
CA VAL A 533 -6.89 42.69 -3.59
C VAL A 533 -6.72 42.14 -5.00
N THR A 534 -6.70 43.01 -5.99
CA THR A 534 -6.52 42.66 -7.39
C THR A 534 -5.08 42.87 -7.80
N VAL A 535 -4.46 41.86 -8.41
CA VAL A 535 -3.12 41.98 -8.99
C VAL A 535 -3.19 42.94 -10.17
N LYS A 536 -2.53 44.09 -10.07
CA LYS A 536 -2.40 45.05 -11.16
C LYS A 536 -1.23 44.69 -12.08
N LYS A 537 -0.10 44.29 -11.49
CA LYS A 537 1.13 43.99 -12.23
C LYS A 537 2.02 43.00 -11.47
N LEU A 538 2.70 42.13 -12.22
CA LEU A 538 3.77 41.27 -11.73
C LEU A 538 5.09 42.05 -11.76
N LEU A 539 5.84 42.03 -10.66
CA LEU A 539 7.17 42.63 -10.53
C LEU A 539 8.19 41.49 -10.34
N PRO A 540 8.79 40.96 -11.42
CA PRO A 540 9.70 39.83 -11.33
C PRO A 540 10.93 40.14 -10.47
N GLY A 541 11.32 39.19 -9.62
CA GLY A 541 12.56 39.20 -8.86
C GLY A 541 13.66 38.40 -9.57
N ASN A 542 14.35 37.51 -8.85
CA ASN A 542 15.36 36.64 -9.44
C ASN A 542 14.68 35.52 -10.26
N SER A 543 15.08 35.35 -11.52
CA SER A 543 14.51 34.33 -12.41
C SER A 543 14.78 32.90 -11.95
N ASN A 544 15.82 32.67 -11.13
CA ASN A 544 16.29 31.32 -10.77
C ASN A 544 15.54 30.68 -9.59
N ASP A 545 14.85 31.47 -8.76
CA ASP A 545 14.06 30.97 -7.62
C ASP A 545 12.57 31.32 -7.72
N GLY A 546 12.15 31.99 -8.80
CA GLY A 546 10.76 32.40 -9.02
C GLY A 546 10.29 33.51 -8.08
N SER A 547 11.20 34.14 -7.32
CA SER A 547 10.90 35.23 -6.41
C SER A 547 10.39 36.46 -7.16
N GLY A 548 9.56 37.26 -6.50
CA GLY A 548 9.04 38.50 -7.05
C GLY A 548 7.99 39.15 -6.17
N ALA A 549 7.50 40.30 -6.60
CA ALA A 549 6.47 41.05 -5.92
C ALA A 549 5.24 41.26 -6.83
N LEU A 550 4.11 41.53 -6.21
CA LEU A 550 2.86 41.89 -6.87
C LEU A 550 2.56 43.36 -6.57
N GLU A 551 2.27 44.14 -7.61
CA GLU A 551 1.63 45.44 -7.48
C GLU A 551 0.10 45.21 -7.43
N ILE A 552 -0.58 45.74 -6.41
CA ILE A 552 -2.02 45.56 -6.19
C ILE A 552 -2.81 46.86 -6.44
N ALA A 553 -4.07 46.74 -6.84
CA ALA A 553 -4.86 47.89 -7.30
C ALA A 553 -5.47 48.72 -6.15
N GLU A 554 -5.96 48.07 -5.10
CA GLU A 554 -6.73 48.68 -4.02
C GLU A 554 -5.84 49.37 -2.98
N GLY A 555 -4.56 48.95 -2.91
CA GLY A 555 -3.65 49.32 -1.84
C GLY A 555 -4.05 48.74 -0.47
N LEU A 556 -3.11 48.75 0.46
CA LEU A 556 -3.26 48.33 1.84
C LEU A 556 -2.87 49.48 2.78
N PRO A 557 -3.48 49.58 3.97
CA PRO A 557 -3.10 50.57 4.96
C PRO A 557 -1.59 50.57 5.27
N GLN A 558 -1.00 51.76 5.43
CA GLN A 558 0.44 51.96 5.63
C GLN A 558 0.97 51.21 6.86
N GLU A 559 0.15 51.08 7.91
CA GLU A 559 0.47 50.37 9.15
C GLU A 559 0.67 48.86 8.96
N LEU A 560 0.25 48.29 7.83
CA LEU A 560 0.46 46.87 7.51
C LEU A 560 1.82 46.58 6.88
N ILE A 561 2.66 47.59 6.61
CA ILE A 561 4.01 47.34 6.09
C ILE A 561 4.79 46.45 7.07
N GLY A 562 5.33 45.34 6.57
CA GLY A 562 5.98 44.28 7.36
C GLY A 562 5.03 43.15 7.77
N HIS A 563 3.71 43.34 7.70
CA HIS A 563 2.73 42.29 7.98
C HIS A 563 2.76 41.21 6.90
N ARG A 564 2.50 39.97 7.31
CA ARG A 564 2.52 38.79 6.45
C ARG A 564 1.11 38.23 6.30
N PHE A 565 0.75 37.85 5.08
CA PHE A 565 -0.50 37.19 4.76
C PHE A 565 -0.24 35.86 4.05
N VAL A 566 -1.12 34.89 4.30
CA VAL A 566 -1.39 33.82 3.35
C VAL A 566 -2.28 34.40 2.24
N ILE A 567 -1.95 34.15 0.98
CA ILE A 567 -2.67 34.66 -0.18
C ILE A 567 -3.29 33.53 -1.00
N PHE A 568 -4.61 33.50 -1.08
CA PHE A 568 -5.35 32.57 -1.94
C PHE A 568 -5.68 33.25 -3.26
N ASN A 569 -5.12 32.75 -4.36
CA ASN A 569 -5.45 33.25 -5.70
C ASN A 569 -6.79 32.66 -6.16
N ARG A 570 -7.83 33.49 -6.24
CA ARG A 570 -9.18 33.09 -6.66
C ARG A 570 -9.38 33.15 -8.18
N GLY A 571 -8.32 33.39 -8.95
CA GLY A 571 -8.31 33.23 -10.41
C GLY A 571 -8.44 31.78 -10.87
N TYR A 572 -8.18 30.82 -9.97
CA TYR A 572 -8.42 29.38 -10.13
C TYR A 572 -9.08 28.80 -8.87
N GLY A 573 -9.43 27.53 -8.89
CA GLY A 573 -10.15 26.89 -7.79
C GLY A 573 -10.71 25.54 -8.19
N THR A 574 -9.86 24.52 -8.08
CA THR A 574 -10.14 23.12 -8.38
C THR A 574 -11.31 22.63 -7.55
N ARG A 575 -12.32 22.08 -8.22
CA ARG A 575 -13.55 21.57 -7.61
C ARG A 575 -14.20 20.46 -8.42
N ASN A 576 -15.14 19.74 -7.83
CA ASN A 576 -15.95 18.72 -8.50
C ASN A 576 -15.08 17.60 -9.11
N VAL A 577 -14.47 16.79 -8.23
CA VAL A 577 -13.54 15.71 -8.59
C VAL A 577 -14.16 14.36 -8.28
N ILE A 578 -14.11 13.42 -9.23
CA ILE A 578 -14.64 12.06 -9.07
C ILE A 578 -13.51 11.05 -9.28
N ILE A 579 -13.23 10.24 -8.26
CA ILE A 579 -12.25 9.15 -8.29
C ILE A 579 -12.99 7.84 -8.03
N ARG A 580 -13.09 6.98 -9.06
CA ARG A 580 -13.96 5.80 -9.02
C ARG A 580 -13.30 4.57 -9.62
N ASN A 581 -13.42 3.45 -8.91
CA ASN A 581 -12.92 2.12 -9.33
C ASN A 581 -11.40 2.09 -9.60
N CYS A 582 -10.64 2.93 -8.91
CA CYS A 582 -9.19 3.04 -9.08
C CYS A 582 -8.42 2.17 -8.09
N LYS A 583 -7.15 1.89 -8.41
CA LYS A 583 -6.19 1.22 -7.54
C LYS A 583 -4.97 2.10 -7.28
N PHE A 584 -4.51 2.14 -6.03
CA PHE A 584 -3.36 2.92 -5.57
C PHE A 584 -2.46 2.03 -4.73
N HIS A 585 -1.23 1.73 -5.18
CA HIS A 585 -0.45 0.71 -4.47
C HIS A 585 1.08 0.78 -4.58
N ASN A 586 1.78 0.27 -3.56
CA ASN A 586 3.24 0.05 -3.57
C ASN A 586 4.09 1.31 -3.89
N ASN A 587 3.55 2.51 -3.71
CA ASN A 587 4.26 3.76 -3.95
C ASN A 587 4.91 4.30 -2.67
N ARG A 588 5.88 5.22 -2.84
CA ARG A 588 6.66 5.81 -1.75
C ARG A 588 5.87 6.67 -0.79
N ALA A 589 4.92 7.46 -1.25
CA ALA A 589 4.30 8.35 -0.30
C ALA A 589 2.84 7.96 -0.09
N ARG A 590 1.95 8.93 -0.10
CA ARG A 590 0.55 8.72 0.25
C ARG A 590 -0.17 8.06 -0.92
N GLY A 591 -1.32 7.44 -0.65
CA GLY A 591 -2.20 7.00 -1.73
C GLY A 591 -2.71 8.20 -2.52
N ILE A 592 -3.55 9.05 -1.91
CA ILE A 592 -4.03 10.28 -2.54
C ILE A 592 -4.06 11.49 -1.59
N LEU A 593 -3.84 12.68 -2.15
CA LEU A 593 -4.02 14.00 -1.53
C LEU A 593 -5.19 14.74 -2.19
N PRO A 594 -6.43 14.52 -1.73
CA PRO A 594 -7.62 15.18 -2.27
C PRO A 594 -7.80 16.56 -1.63
N GLN A 595 -7.13 17.59 -2.15
CA GLN A 595 -7.13 18.95 -1.60
C GLN A 595 -8.00 19.93 -2.42
N ALA A 596 -9.20 19.49 -2.80
CA ALA A 596 -10.16 20.27 -3.58
C ALA A 596 -11.57 20.24 -2.95
N GLN A 597 -12.46 21.11 -3.44
CA GLN A 597 -13.86 21.17 -2.97
C GLN A 597 -14.80 20.32 -3.83
N ASN A 598 -15.84 19.74 -3.23
CA ASN A 598 -16.77 18.83 -3.89
C ASN A 598 -16.02 17.63 -4.48
N MET A 599 -15.83 16.60 -3.67
CA MET A 599 -15.12 15.40 -4.11
C MET A 599 -15.92 14.13 -3.80
N THR A 600 -15.88 13.16 -4.71
CA THR A 600 -16.40 11.81 -4.50
C THR A 600 -15.29 10.81 -4.80
N ILE A 601 -14.87 10.09 -3.78
CA ILE A 601 -13.82 9.06 -3.82
C ILE A 601 -14.49 7.74 -3.47
N GLU A 602 -14.76 6.90 -4.47
CA GLU A 602 -15.55 5.68 -4.25
C GLU A 602 -15.11 4.42 -4.97
N ASN A 603 -15.35 3.27 -4.34
CA ASN A 603 -15.04 1.93 -4.89
C ASN A 603 -13.56 1.76 -5.26
N ASN A 604 -12.64 2.43 -4.57
CA ASN A 604 -11.21 2.36 -4.83
C ASN A 604 -10.50 1.36 -3.90
N TYR A 605 -9.33 0.90 -4.31
CA TYR A 605 -8.48 -0.03 -3.56
C TYR A 605 -7.11 0.60 -3.30
N PHE A 606 -6.77 0.78 -2.03
CA PHE A 606 -5.46 1.25 -1.56
C PHE A 606 -4.72 0.07 -0.97
N PHE A 607 -3.47 -0.17 -1.41
CA PHE A 607 -2.71 -1.32 -0.96
C PHE A 607 -1.24 -1.02 -0.79
N HIS A 608 -0.70 -1.29 0.40
CA HIS A 608 0.75 -1.26 0.61
C HIS A 608 1.39 0.09 0.21
N ASN A 609 0.69 1.20 0.47
CA ASN A 609 1.27 2.54 0.35
C ASN A 609 2.29 2.71 1.50
N GLN A 610 3.50 3.18 1.20
CA GLN A 610 4.53 3.35 2.24
C GLN A 610 4.07 4.37 3.31
N ALA A 611 3.37 5.45 2.92
CA ALA A 611 2.72 6.38 3.85
C ALA A 611 1.18 6.20 3.87
N GLY A 612 0.46 7.13 4.51
CA GLY A 612 -1.00 7.09 4.63
C GLY A 612 -1.73 6.86 3.30
N GLY A 613 -2.81 6.08 3.30
CA GLY A 613 -3.64 5.88 2.11
C GLY A 613 -4.28 7.19 1.62
N MET A 614 -4.55 8.13 2.54
CA MET A 614 -5.15 9.42 2.20
C MET A 614 -4.74 10.55 3.14
N GLN A 615 -4.48 11.72 2.57
CA GLN A 615 -4.25 12.98 3.30
C GLN A 615 -5.18 14.09 2.80
N ILE A 616 -6.16 14.46 3.61
CA ILE A 616 -7.08 15.58 3.33
C ILE A 616 -6.56 16.80 4.09
N GLY A 617 -6.03 17.81 3.41
CA GLY A 617 -5.46 18.94 4.13
C GLY A 617 -5.16 20.15 3.28
N THR A 618 -4.71 21.20 3.96
CA THR A 618 -4.18 22.42 3.39
C THR A 618 -3.12 22.98 4.32
N GLY A 619 -2.03 23.52 3.80
CA GLY A 619 -0.91 23.90 4.64
C GLY A 619 0.24 24.48 3.85
N TYR A 620 1.25 24.94 4.56
CA TYR A 620 2.47 25.47 3.99
C TYR A 620 3.65 25.20 4.90
N GLN A 621 4.81 25.06 4.27
CA GLN A 621 6.09 25.06 4.94
C GLN A 621 6.95 26.17 4.34
N GLU A 622 7.55 26.98 5.22
CA GLU A 622 8.34 28.12 4.78
C GLU A 622 9.51 27.67 3.91
N HIS A 623 9.68 28.34 2.76
CA HIS A 623 10.64 27.99 1.69
C HIS A 623 10.41 26.67 0.95
N TYR A 624 9.28 25.99 1.16
CA TYR A 624 8.92 24.77 0.42
C TYR A 624 7.58 24.93 -0.33
N TRP A 625 6.48 24.42 0.21
CA TRP A 625 5.18 24.33 -0.45
C TRP A 625 4.12 25.17 0.25
N GLY A 626 3.07 25.55 -0.49
CA GLY A 626 1.83 26.14 0.01
C GLY A 626 0.66 25.58 -0.80
N GLU A 627 -0.13 24.70 -0.20
CA GLU A 627 -1.05 23.79 -0.89
C GLU A 627 -2.49 23.88 -0.34
N GLY A 628 -3.44 23.97 -1.26
CA GLY A 628 -4.88 23.94 -1.02
C GLY A 628 -5.46 25.29 -0.57
N PHE A 629 -6.78 25.44 -0.75
CA PHE A 629 -7.56 26.58 -0.22
C PHE A 629 -8.55 26.16 0.88
N GLY A 630 -8.37 24.97 1.44
CA GLY A 630 -9.35 24.27 2.26
C GLY A 630 -10.26 23.32 1.47
N VAL A 631 -10.83 22.36 2.19
CA VAL A 631 -11.58 21.24 1.64
C VAL A 631 -13.00 21.27 2.18
N SER A 632 -13.99 21.12 1.31
CA SER A 632 -15.39 21.01 1.70
C SER A 632 -16.20 20.07 0.80
N ASN A 633 -17.25 19.47 1.37
CA ASN A 633 -18.17 18.55 0.70
C ASN A 633 -17.44 17.36 0.05
N VAL A 634 -16.80 16.54 0.89
CA VAL A 634 -16.05 15.35 0.45
C VAL A 634 -16.76 14.08 0.89
N VAL A 635 -16.93 13.14 -0.04
CA VAL A 635 -17.48 11.81 0.21
C VAL A 635 -16.44 10.75 -0.14
N VAL A 636 -16.02 9.99 0.87
CA VAL A 636 -15.15 8.82 0.75
C VAL A 636 -15.99 7.59 1.08
N ARG A 637 -16.33 6.78 0.06
CA ARG A 637 -17.22 5.62 0.27
C ARG A 637 -16.88 4.34 -0.46
N ASN A 638 -17.19 3.20 0.14
CA ASN A 638 -16.98 1.89 -0.48
C ASN A 638 -15.52 1.62 -0.88
N ASN A 639 -14.55 2.29 -0.26
CA ASN A 639 -13.13 2.06 -0.53
C ASN A 639 -12.58 0.98 0.41
N VAL A 640 -11.47 0.35 0.00
CA VAL A 640 -10.71 -0.57 0.83
C VAL A 640 -9.31 0.00 1.01
N PHE A 641 -8.87 0.13 2.27
CA PHE A 641 -7.52 0.48 2.66
C PHE A 641 -6.88 -0.76 3.28
N ASP A 642 -6.03 -1.44 2.52
CA ASP A 642 -5.39 -2.68 2.93
C ASP A 642 -3.89 -2.46 3.12
N TYR A 643 -3.39 -2.66 4.34
CA TYR A 643 -1.96 -2.61 4.60
C TYR A 643 -1.33 -1.26 4.23
N VAL A 644 -2.02 -0.14 4.46
CA VAL A 644 -1.50 1.21 4.15
C VAL A 644 -0.67 1.78 5.31
N ASN A 645 0.13 2.81 5.03
CA ASN A 645 1.04 3.44 6.01
C ASN A 645 2.07 2.49 6.62
N VAL A 646 2.66 1.62 5.81
CA VAL A 646 3.63 0.60 6.28
C VAL A 646 4.81 1.23 7.02
N ASN A 647 5.23 2.44 6.64
CA ASN A 647 6.33 3.16 7.29
C ASN A 647 5.95 3.86 8.60
N SER A 648 4.74 3.64 9.12
CA SER A 648 4.28 4.23 10.38
C SER A 648 4.38 5.77 10.40
N THR A 649 4.09 6.44 9.28
CA THR A 649 4.10 7.92 9.22
C THR A 649 3.04 8.50 10.17
N ARG A 650 3.33 9.67 10.74
CA ARG A 650 2.55 10.28 11.83
C ARG A 650 1.89 11.60 11.44
N ALA A 651 0.74 11.88 12.06
CA ALA A 651 0.13 13.20 12.16
C ALA A 651 -0.03 13.53 13.64
N GLY A 652 0.43 14.70 14.03
CA GLY A 652 0.69 14.98 15.44
C GLY A 652 1.53 13.86 16.04
N LYS A 653 1.03 13.22 17.11
CA LYS A 653 1.70 12.10 17.78
C LYS A 653 1.26 10.70 17.28
N PHE A 654 0.27 10.61 16.40
CA PHE A 654 -0.37 9.34 16.04
C PHE A 654 0.09 8.81 14.70
N VAL A 655 0.42 7.51 14.64
CA VAL A 655 0.53 6.77 13.38
C VAL A 655 -0.88 6.55 12.83
N ARG A 656 -1.09 6.79 11.53
CA ARG A 656 -2.44 6.78 10.93
C ARG A 656 -2.49 6.42 9.46
N ASP A 657 -3.56 5.74 9.06
CA ASP A 657 -3.83 5.38 7.66
C ASP A 657 -4.41 6.55 6.88
N ILE A 658 -5.29 7.34 7.51
CA ILE A 658 -5.91 8.54 6.96
C ILE A 658 -5.63 9.71 7.88
N GLU A 659 -5.27 10.85 7.30
CA GLU A 659 -5.14 12.11 8.03
C GLU A 659 -6.03 13.20 7.45
N ILE A 660 -6.60 14.01 8.35
CA ILE A 660 -7.28 15.26 8.03
C ILE A 660 -6.66 16.34 8.91
N LEU A 661 -5.90 17.27 8.33
CA LEU A 661 -5.25 18.32 9.12
C LEU A 661 -4.79 19.50 8.25
N ALA A 662 -4.49 20.61 8.91
CA ALA A 662 -3.71 21.70 8.34
C ALA A 662 -2.25 21.62 8.81
N TYR A 663 -1.29 21.76 7.90
CA TYR A 663 0.14 21.60 8.17
C TYR A 663 0.88 22.91 7.91
N ALA A 664 0.81 23.87 8.85
CA ALA A 664 1.64 25.09 8.87
C ALA A 664 1.59 25.83 10.22
N LEU A 665 2.74 26.32 10.72
CA LEU A 665 2.82 27.37 11.76
C LEU A 665 3.65 27.14 13.06
N PRO A 666 5.00 27.19 13.08
CA PRO A 666 5.81 27.38 14.30
C PRO A 666 5.70 28.77 14.96
N GLU A 667 5.07 29.75 14.31
CA GLU A 667 5.10 31.18 14.70
C GLU A 667 3.87 31.66 15.49
N THR A 668 2.79 30.88 15.59
CA THR A 668 1.55 31.33 16.24
C THR A 668 1.09 30.35 17.31
N ASP A 669 0.92 30.82 18.55
CA ASP A 669 0.18 30.08 19.60
C ASP A 669 -1.34 30.04 19.33
N GLU A 670 -1.81 30.70 18.25
CA GLU A 670 -3.22 30.77 17.88
C GLU A 670 -3.73 29.46 17.23
N PRO A 671 -4.96 29.03 17.54
CA PRO A 671 -5.57 27.88 16.87
C PRO A 671 -5.76 28.11 15.36
N VAL A 672 -5.57 27.05 14.58
CA VAL A 672 -5.78 27.08 13.13
C VAL A 672 -7.27 27.27 12.79
N PHE A 673 -7.56 28.12 11.81
CA PHE A 673 -8.91 28.30 11.29
C PHE A 673 -9.41 27.03 10.60
N PRO A 674 -10.65 26.55 10.87
CA PRO A 674 -11.13 25.27 10.36
C PRO A 674 -11.42 25.32 8.86
N LEU A 675 -10.44 24.92 8.05
CA LEU A 675 -10.53 24.87 6.58
C LEU A 675 -11.00 23.52 6.02
N MET A 676 -11.16 22.51 6.87
CA MET A 676 -11.65 21.18 6.49
C MET A 676 -13.09 21.03 7.00
N GLN A 677 -14.05 20.93 6.08
CA GLN A 677 -15.48 20.96 6.42
C GLN A 677 -16.27 19.90 5.65
N ASP A 678 -17.39 19.43 6.19
CA ASP A 678 -18.35 18.59 5.47
C ASP A 678 -17.70 17.34 4.83
N ILE A 679 -17.10 16.48 5.67
CA ILE A 679 -16.36 15.30 5.23
C ILE A 679 -17.07 14.04 5.69
N LEU A 680 -17.42 13.16 4.75
CA LEU A 680 -18.11 11.89 4.99
C LEU A 680 -17.22 10.71 4.59
N PHE A 681 -16.87 9.89 5.58
CA PHE A 681 -16.37 8.53 5.38
C PHE A 681 -17.51 7.56 5.65
N GLU A 682 -17.97 6.86 4.62
CA GLU A 682 -18.98 5.83 4.79
C GLU A 682 -18.67 4.53 4.08
N ASN A 683 -19.05 3.41 4.68
CA ASN A 683 -19.01 2.14 3.98
C ASN A 683 -17.58 1.77 3.51
N ASN A 684 -16.52 2.22 4.19
CA ASN A 684 -15.14 1.85 3.85
C ASN A 684 -14.67 0.65 4.68
N THR A 685 -13.69 -0.10 4.17
CA THR A 685 -13.05 -1.21 4.88
C THR A 685 -11.57 -0.93 5.07
N PHE A 686 -11.09 -1.02 6.31
CA PHE A 686 -9.69 -0.93 6.68
C PHE A 686 -9.20 -2.33 7.07
N VAL A 687 -8.21 -2.85 6.37
CA VAL A 687 -7.65 -4.18 6.58
C VAL A 687 -6.22 -4.04 7.06
N ASN A 688 -5.99 -4.58 8.25
CA ASN A 688 -4.74 -4.51 8.99
C ASN A 688 -4.14 -3.11 9.01
N PRO A 689 -4.85 -2.06 9.47
CA PRO A 689 -4.23 -0.74 9.65
C PRO A 689 -2.96 -0.83 10.49
N VAL A 690 -1.96 0.01 10.22
CA VAL A 690 -0.73 0.05 11.04
C VAL A 690 -0.99 0.79 12.34
N GLY A 691 -1.70 1.92 12.28
CA GLY A 691 -2.04 2.74 13.46
C GLY A 691 -3.54 3.04 13.54
N ALA A 692 -3.88 4.30 13.84
CA ALA A 692 -5.25 4.78 13.77
C ALA A 692 -5.79 4.69 12.33
N VAL A 693 -7.05 4.31 12.14
CA VAL A 693 -7.66 4.34 10.80
C VAL A 693 -7.92 5.76 10.32
N LEU A 694 -8.08 6.70 11.26
CA LEU A 694 -8.28 8.12 10.98
C LEU A 694 -7.68 8.96 12.09
N TYR A 695 -6.91 9.99 11.73
CA TYR A 695 -6.61 11.14 12.57
C TYR A 695 -7.23 12.39 11.95
N ALA A 696 -8.02 13.14 12.71
CA ALA A 696 -8.63 14.38 12.24
C ALA A 696 -8.36 15.55 13.19
N SER A 697 -7.90 16.66 12.63
CA SER A 697 -7.66 17.93 13.30
C SER A 697 -8.18 19.13 12.50
N GLY A 698 -8.62 20.19 13.19
CA GLY A 698 -9.11 21.42 12.57
C GLY A 698 -10.33 21.24 11.66
N THR A 699 -11.18 20.26 11.96
CA THR A 699 -12.27 19.82 11.06
C THR A 699 -13.65 20.17 11.61
N GLU A 700 -14.56 20.60 10.74
CA GLU A 700 -15.98 20.81 11.08
C GLU A 700 -16.90 19.89 10.28
N ASN A 701 -17.94 19.34 10.92
CA ASN A 701 -18.88 18.41 10.31
C ASN A 701 -18.21 17.18 9.68
N LEU A 702 -17.49 16.41 10.51
CA LEU A 702 -16.88 15.13 10.14
C LEU A 702 -17.84 13.99 10.45
N ILE A 703 -18.19 13.18 9.44
CA ILE A 703 -19.02 11.99 9.60
C ILE A 703 -18.18 10.76 9.25
N PHE A 704 -17.91 9.91 10.22
CA PHE A 704 -17.26 8.61 10.03
C PHE A 704 -18.25 7.53 10.41
N ARG A 705 -18.95 6.98 9.41
CA ARG A 705 -20.07 6.06 9.65
C ARG A 705 -19.99 4.76 8.89
N ASN A 706 -20.52 3.69 9.46
CA ASN A 706 -20.63 2.42 8.74
C ASN A 706 -19.29 2.00 8.11
N ASN A 707 -18.15 2.18 8.78
CA ASN A 707 -16.87 1.68 8.30
C ASN A 707 -16.52 0.40 9.04
N ARG A 708 -15.70 -0.45 8.43
CA ARG A 708 -15.25 -1.72 9.01
C ARG A 708 -13.74 -1.72 9.17
N ILE A 709 -13.27 -2.12 10.34
CA ILE A 709 -11.86 -2.24 10.67
C ILE A 709 -11.59 -3.71 10.99
N ILE A 710 -10.64 -4.30 10.28
CA ILE A 710 -10.33 -5.73 10.33
C ILE A 710 -8.84 -5.90 10.63
N ASN A 711 -8.50 -6.49 11.78
CA ASN A 711 -7.14 -6.89 12.14
C ASN A 711 -7.07 -8.43 12.25
N THR A 712 -6.13 -9.05 11.55
CA THR A 712 -5.98 -10.51 11.46
C THR A 712 -4.59 -11.02 11.84
N PHE A 713 -3.60 -10.12 12.00
CA PHE A 713 -2.24 -10.50 12.39
C PHE A 713 -1.48 -9.36 13.09
N ASN A 714 -0.48 -9.76 13.89
CA ASN A 714 0.45 -8.86 14.56
C ASN A 714 1.37 -8.14 13.58
N ARG A 715 1.58 -6.86 13.82
CA ARG A 715 2.52 -5.96 13.14
C ARG A 715 3.89 -6.02 13.83
N LYS A 716 4.94 -5.59 13.13
CA LYS A 716 6.28 -5.43 13.73
C LYS A 716 6.27 -4.34 14.78
N ASN A 717 5.52 -3.26 14.54
CA ASN A 717 5.20 -2.23 15.52
C ASN A 717 3.72 -2.29 15.89
N GLU A 718 3.41 -2.69 17.12
CA GLU A 718 2.06 -2.59 17.64
C GLU A 718 1.84 -1.25 18.33
N PHE A 719 0.76 -0.56 17.96
CA PHE A 719 0.33 0.66 18.61
C PHE A 719 -0.94 0.37 19.40
N ALA A 720 -0.97 0.78 20.68
CA ALA A 720 -2.13 0.55 21.53
C ALA A 720 -3.44 1.09 20.93
N TYR A 721 -3.37 2.16 20.13
CA TYR A 721 -4.51 2.78 19.45
C TYR A 721 -4.77 2.25 18.02
N ARG A 722 -4.22 1.08 17.67
CA ARG A 722 -4.39 0.50 16.33
C ARG A 722 -5.88 0.30 16.03
N GLY A 723 -6.29 0.74 14.84
CA GLY A 723 -7.69 0.69 14.41
C GLY A 723 -8.58 1.80 14.98
N ALA A 724 -8.06 2.73 15.79
CA ALA A 724 -8.86 3.81 16.39
C ALA A 724 -9.17 4.95 15.42
N VAL A 725 -10.22 5.71 15.72
CA VAL A 725 -10.52 7.04 15.16
C VAL A 725 -10.07 8.09 16.16
N VAL A 726 -9.14 8.95 15.77
CA VAL A 726 -8.53 9.98 16.62
C VAL A 726 -9.01 11.37 16.20
N LEU A 727 -9.52 12.15 17.16
CA LEU A 727 -10.11 13.47 16.94
C LEU A 727 -9.46 14.54 17.84
N GLU A 728 -8.94 15.60 17.23
CA GLU A 728 -8.45 16.80 17.91
C GLU A 728 -9.08 18.03 17.25
N GLN A 729 -9.46 19.08 17.99
CA GLN A 729 -10.04 20.30 17.38
C GLN A 729 -11.21 20.07 16.40
N VAL A 730 -12.02 19.00 16.60
CA VAL A 730 -13.15 18.66 15.74
C VAL A 730 -14.44 19.28 16.26
N LYS A 731 -15.19 19.97 15.38
CA LYS A 731 -16.52 20.49 15.67
C LYS A 731 -17.59 19.70 14.92
N ASN A 732 -18.67 19.32 15.60
CA ASN A 732 -19.79 18.58 15.02
C ASN A 732 -19.34 17.25 14.37
N GLY A 733 -18.63 16.40 15.12
CA GLY A 733 -18.16 15.10 14.64
C GLY A 733 -19.15 13.97 14.93
N PHE A 734 -19.32 13.04 14.01
CA PHE A 734 -20.28 11.93 14.11
C PHE A 734 -19.60 10.59 13.78
N ILE A 735 -19.35 9.78 14.79
CA ILE A 735 -18.73 8.45 14.65
C ILE A 735 -19.79 7.38 14.88
N LEU A 736 -20.37 6.86 13.78
CA LEU A 736 -21.64 6.14 13.82
C LEU A 736 -21.58 4.73 13.20
N ASP A 737 -22.13 3.72 13.86
CA ASP A 737 -22.37 2.40 13.25
C ASP A 737 -21.13 1.70 12.65
N ASN A 738 -19.93 2.04 13.11
CA ASN A 738 -18.69 1.41 12.65
C ASN A 738 -18.48 0.05 13.32
N GLU A 739 -17.74 -0.83 12.66
CA GLU A 739 -17.55 -2.23 13.04
C GLU A 739 -16.07 -2.59 13.18
N TRP A 740 -15.68 -3.16 14.32
CA TRP A 740 -14.33 -3.73 14.55
C TRP A 740 -14.43 -5.23 14.75
N ASN A 741 -13.50 -6.03 14.20
CA ASN A 741 -13.57 -7.46 14.47
C ASN A 741 -13.18 -7.79 15.92
N CYS A 742 -13.82 -8.79 16.52
CA CYS A 742 -13.39 -9.34 17.81
C CYS A 742 -12.04 -10.03 17.61
N HIS A 743 -10.96 -9.37 18.05
CA HIS A 743 -9.58 -9.85 17.99
C HIS A 743 -8.77 -9.10 19.05
N GLU A 744 -7.78 -9.74 19.67
CA GLU A 744 -6.89 -9.13 20.70
C GLU A 744 -6.22 -7.84 20.18
N LEU A 745 -5.78 -7.84 18.93
CA LEU A 745 -5.29 -6.68 18.18
C LEU A 745 -6.21 -5.45 18.09
N ASN A 746 -7.48 -5.56 18.48
CA ASN A 746 -8.41 -4.43 18.52
C ASN A 746 -8.66 -3.92 19.95
N GLU A 747 -7.82 -4.27 20.92
CA GLU A 747 -7.99 -3.87 22.32
C GLU A 747 -8.10 -2.34 22.52
N GLY A 748 -7.31 -1.52 21.81
CA GLY A 748 -7.47 -0.06 21.85
C GLY A 748 -8.17 0.55 20.63
N ALA A 749 -8.95 -0.25 19.91
CA ALA A 749 -9.78 0.24 18.83
C ALA A 749 -11.05 0.94 19.36
N GLY A 750 -11.48 2.00 18.68
CA GLY A 750 -12.60 2.83 19.14
C GLY A 750 -12.45 4.30 18.74
N VAL A 751 -12.93 5.22 19.59
CA VAL A 751 -12.80 6.67 19.37
C VAL A 751 -11.96 7.29 20.47
N ILE A 752 -10.89 7.97 20.06
CA ILE A 752 -9.95 8.70 20.91
C ILE A 752 -10.17 10.19 20.58
N MET A 753 -10.65 10.99 21.53
CA MET A 753 -10.90 12.42 21.27
C MET A 753 -10.26 13.29 22.33
N ASN A 754 -9.80 14.48 21.94
CA ASN A 754 -9.39 15.51 22.89
C ASN A 754 -10.62 16.35 23.30
N GLU A 755 -11.14 16.14 24.52
CA GLU A 755 -12.38 16.78 24.99
C GLU A 755 -12.31 18.31 25.14
N THR A 756 -11.12 18.89 25.33
CA THR A 756 -10.99 20.36 25.48
C THR A 756 -11.07 21.07 24.14
N THR A 757 -10.65 20.39 23.08
CA THR A 757 -10.59 20.96 21.72
C THR A 757 -11.75 20.52 20.83
N CYS A 758 -12.36 19.36 21.10
CA CYS A 758 -13.50 18.86 20.34
C CYS A 758 -14.83 19.38 20.90
N LYS A 759 -15.79 19.72 20.02
CA LYS A 759 -17.13 20.21 20.40
C LYS A 759 -18.21 19.54 19.56
N GLY A 760 -19.33 19.14 20.18
CA GLY A 760 -20.46 18.55 19.46
C GLY A 760 -20.16 17.16 18.86
N ILE A 761 -19.37 16.33 19.55
CA ILE A 761 -19.06 14.97 19.10
C ILE A 761 -20.17 14.00 19.49
N THR A 762 -20.66 13.23 18.53
CA THR A 762 -21.63 12.15 18.70
C THR A 762 -20.98 10.81 18.35
N VAL A 763 -21.01 9.87 19.28
CA VAL A 763 -20.55 8.48 19.07
C VAL A 763 -21.73 7.55 19.36
N SER A 764 -22.14 6.73 18.39
CA SER A 764 -23.32 5.87 18.53
C SER A 764 -23.29 4.66 17.59
N GLY A 765 -23.94 3.55 17.94
CA GLY A 765 -24.15 2.39 17.07
C GLY A 765 -22.91 1.56 16.70
N ASN A 766 -21.71 2.01 17.08
CA ASN A 766 -20.44 1.32 16.90
C ASN A 766 -20.44 -0.03 17.63
N ARG A 767 -19.93 -1.09 17.00
CA ARG A 767 -19.94 -2.46 17.55
C ARG A 767 -18.69 -3.24 17.21
N PHE A 768 -18.41 -4.24 18.03
CA PHE A 768 -17.53 -5.33 17.65
C PHE A 768 -18.33 -6.44 16.96
N PHE A 769 -17.74 -7.08 15.97
CA PHE A 769 -18.32 -8.24 15.29
C PHE A 769 -17.31 -9.39 15.31
N THR A 770 -17.73 -10.62 15.52
CA THR A 770 -16.83 -11.75 15.33
C THR A 770 -16.63 -11.93 13.83
N LEU A 771 -15.38 -12.02 13.34
CA LEU A 771 -15.15 -12.53 12.00
C LEU A 771 -15.88 -13.87 11.90
N PRO A 772 -16.68 -14.12 10.87
CA PRO A 772 -17.52 -15.30 10.84
C PRO A 772 -16.67 -16.56 11.00
N ALA A 773 -16.75 -17.17 12.19
CA ALA A 773 -16.43 -18.57 12.38
C ALA A 773 -17.39 -19.34 11.46
N SER A 774 -16.82 -20.19 10.60
CA SER A 774 -17.52 -21.10 9.67
C SER A 774 -18.94 -20.66 9.27
N VAL A 775 -19.04 -20.05 8.09
CA VAL A 775 -20.32 -19.67 7.49
C VAL A 775 -21.18 -20.92 7.36
N ALA A 776 -22.34 -20.97 8.04
CA ALA A 776 -23.34 -21.97 7.71
C ALA A 776 -23.59 -21.87 6.19
N PRO A 777 -23.51 -22.96 5.42
CA PRO A 777 -23.43 -22.88 3.97
C PRO A 777 -24.71 -22.25 3.40
N CYS A 778 -24.57 -21.26 2.51
CA CYS A 778 -25.71 -20.86 1.69
C CYS A 778 -26.04 -21.98 0.70
N LYS A 779 -27.32 -22.16 0.36
CA LYS A 779 -27.75 -23.11 -0.66
C LYS A 779 -27.79 -22.41 -2.02
N MET A 780 -27.10 -22.95 -3.01
CA MET A 780 -27.15 -22.49 -4.41
C MET A 780 -27.67 -23.62 -5.30
N GLU A 781 -28.67 -23.34 -6.13
CA GLU A 781 -29.30 -24.34 -7.01
C GLU A 781 -29.49 -23.77 -8.43
N LEU A 782 -29.33 -24.60 -9.44
CA LEU A 782 -29.65 -24.24 -10.82
C LEU A 782 -31.18 -24.23 -11.02
N VAL A 783 -31.71 -23.16 -11.61
CA VAL A 783 -33.14 -23.05 -11.97
C VAL A 783 -33.36 -23.20 -13.47
N SER A 784 -32.46 -22.63 -14.27
CA SER A 784 -32.45 -22.72 -15.74
C SER A 784 -31.05 -22.34 -16.26
N SER A 785 -30.81 -22.40 -17.58
CA SER A 785 -29.48 -22.17 -18.20
C SER A 785 -28.78 -20.87 -17.80
N TRP A 786 -29.51 -19.85 -17.31
CA TRP A 786 -28.96 -18.56 -16.88
C TRP A 786 -29.61 -18.00 -15.61
N LYS A 787 -30.18 -18.87 -14.76
CA LYS A 787 -30.77 -18.46 -13.47
C LYS A 787 -30.42 -19.45 -12.37
N ILE A 788 -30.08 -18.92 -11.21
CA ILE A 788 -29.80 -19.71 -10.00
C ILE A 788 -30.77 -19.31 -8.88
N ARG A 789 -31.07 -20.23 -7.97
CA ARG A 789 -31.75 -19.94 -6.71
C ARG A 789 -30.70 -19.92 -5.61
N VAL A 790 -30.74 -18.90 -4.78
CA VAL A 790 -29.87 -18.75 -3.62
C VAL A 790 -30.74 -18.67 -2.37
N THR A 791 -30.47 -19.53 -1.39
CA THR A 791 -31.05 -19.46 -0.06
C THR A 791 -29.93 -19.19 0.95
N ASP A 792 -29.97 -18.04 1.61
CA ASP A 792 -28.96 -17.66 2.59
C ASP A 792 -29.18 -18.34 3.95
N THR A 793 -28.28 -18.09 4.90
CA THR A 793 -28.33 -18.68 6.24
C THR A 793 -29.51 -18.23 7.10
N THR A 794 -30.21 -17.17 6.71
CA THR A 794 -31.42 -16.68 7.38
C THR A 794 -32.68 -17.34 6.83
N GLY A 795 -32.54 -18.21 5.82
CA GLY A 795 -33.67 -18.81 5.09
C GLY A 795 -34.22 -17.91 3.98
N LYS A 796 -33.59 -16.76 3.70
CA LYS A 796 -34.03 -15.87 2.62
C LYS A 796 -33.66 -16.46 1.28
N THR A 797 -34.65 -16.59 0.39
CA THR A 797 -34.48 -17.17 -0.94
C THR A 797 -34.69 -16.14 -2.05
N ALA A 798 -33.85 -16.15 -3.08
CA ALA A 798 -34.02 -15.37 -4.30
C ALA A 798 -33.64 -16.17 -5.56
N VAL A 799 -34.30 -15.89 -6.68
CA VAL A 799 -33.89 -16.39 -8.00
C VAL A 799 -33.17 -15.27 -8.73
N LEU A 800 -31.90 -15.48 -9.03
CA LEU A 800 -30.97 -14.47 -9.52
C LEU A 800 -30.56 -14.80 -10.97
N PRO A 801 -30.65 -13.82 -11.90
CA PRO A 801 -30.17 -14.02 -13.26
C PRO A 801 -28.64 -13.93 -13.33
N VAL A 802 -28.04 -14.81 -14.11
CA VAL A 802 -26.61 -14.77 -14.44
C VAL A 802 -26.48 -14.30 -15.89
N VAL A 803 -25.62 -13.31 -16.13
CA VAL A 803 -25.45 -12.75 -17.48
C VAL A 803 -24.70 -13.76 -18.36
N PRO A 804 -25.24 -14.19 -19.51
CA PRO A 804 -24.51 -15.09 -20.40
C PRO A 804 -23.15 -14.49 -20.85
N PRO A 805 -22.11 -15.31 -21.05
CA PRO A 805 -20.85 -14.85 -21.62
C PRO A 805 -21.03 -14.54 -23.12
N VAL A 806 -20.70 -13.31 -23.51
CA VAL A 806 -20.72 -12.86 -24.90
C VAL A 806 -19.34 -13.12 -25.50
N PRO A 807 -19.22 -13.82 -26.64
CA PRO A 807 -17.92 -13.98 -27.32
C PRO A 807 -17.33 -12.63 -27.70
N GLU A 808 -16.05 -12.44 -27.39
CA GLU A 808 -15.25 -11.30 -27.85
C GLU A 808 -14.69 -11.61 -29.24
N LYS A 809 -14.86 -10.70 -30.20
CA LYS A 809 -14.36 -10.86 -31.57
C LYS A 809 -13.05 -10.10 -31.73
N ILE A 810 -12.00 -10.84 -32.09
CA ILE A 810 -10.69 -10.33 -32.47
C ILE A 810 -10.67 -10.28 -34.00
N VAL A 811 -10.25 -9.13 -34.54
CA VAL A 811 -10.17 -8.89 -35.98
C VAL A 811 -8.74 -8.45 -36.30
N ASP A 812 -8.18 -9.05 -37.34
CA ASP A 812 -6.86 -8.74 -37.89
C ASP A 812 -5.73 -8.78 -36.85
N GLU A 813 -5.70 -9.84 -36.01
CA GLU A 813 -4.55 -10.05 -35.15
C GLU A 813 -3.33 -10.40 -35.99
N LEU A 814 -2.38 -9.46 -36.08
CA LEU A 814 -1.13 -9.64 -36.82
C LEU A 814 -0.20 -10.62 -36.11
N HIS A 815 0.25 -11.62 -36.87
CA HIS A 815 1.37 -12.51 -36.56
C HIS A 815 2.41 -12.37 -37.66
N GLU A 816 3.62 -11.95 -37.31
CA GLU A 816 4.71 -11.71 -38.29
C GLU A 816 5.27 -12.99 -38.89
N ASN A 817 5.09 -14.11 -38.19
CA ASN A 817 5.40 -15.45 -38.63
C ASN A 817 4.45 -16.43 -37.94
N LEU A 818 4.29 -17.60 -38.56
CA LEU A 818 3.63 -18.74 -37.93
C LEU A 818 4.60 -19.91 -37.84
N ALA A 819 4.68 -20.51 -36.65
CA ALA A 819 5.43 -21.74 -36.44
C ALA A 819 4.88 -22.87 -37.32
N LEU A 820 5.75 -23.80 -37.71
CA LEU A 820 5.30 -25.03 -38.38
C LEU A 820 4.35 -25.80 -37.44
N PHE A 821 3.22 -26.28 -37.96
CA PHE A 821 2.32 -27.07 -37.14
C PHE A 821 2.94 -28.44 -36.82
N ALA A 822 3.12 -28.71 -35.53
CA ALA A 822 3.75 -29.92 -35.02
C ALA A 822 2.70 -30.80 -34.33
N PRO A 823 2.03 -31.74 -35.03
CA PRO A 823 0.88 -32.49 -34.49
C PRO A 823 1.25 -33.38 -33.29
N ASP A 824 2.50 -33.85 -33.24
CA ASP A 824 3.03 -34.72 -32.19
C ASP A 824 3.36 -33.97 -30.90
N ASN A 825 3.40 -32.63 -30.93
CA ASN A 825 3.59 -31.83 -29.74
C ASN A 825 2.29 -31.78 -28.90
N PRO A 826 2.40 -31.50 -27.58
CA PRO A 826 1.26 -31.13 -26.76
C PRO A 826 0.50 -29.95 -27.38
N GLY A 827 -0.82 -29.89 -27.24
CA GLY A 827 -1.68 -28.93 -27.95
C GLY A 827 -1.27 -27.46 -27.81
N TRP A 828 -0.79 -27.04 -26.63
CA TRP A 828 -0.27 -25.70 -26.36
C TRP A 828 1.06 -25.37 -27.06
N ALA A 829 1.71 -26.38 -27.66
CA ALA A 829 2.99 -26.29 -28.34
C ALA A 829 2.93 -26.84 -29.79
N ARG A 830 1.73 -27.07 -30.35
CA ARG A 830 1.55 -27.50 -31.75
C ARG A 830 1.77 -26.39 -32.76
N GLY A 831 1.72 -25.12 -32.35
CA GLY A 831 1.87 -23.96 -33.21
C GLY A 831 1.97 -22.66 -32.41
N THR A 832 1.79 -21.53 -33.08
CA THR A 832 1.80 -20.20 -32.47
C THR A 832 0.55 -19.97 -31.63
N VAL A 833 0.70 -19.55 -30.38
CA VAL A 833 -0.42 -19.18 -29.49
C VAL A 833 -1.00 -17.82 -29.92
N LEU A 834 -2.33 -17.75 -30.07
CA LEU A 834 -3.03 -16.48 -30.34
C LEU A 834 -2.93 -15.52 -29.14
N LYS A 835 -2.72 -14.23 -29.39
CA LYS A 835 -2.30 -13.26 -28.35
C LYS A 835 -3.34 -13.07 -27.25
N HIS A 836 -4.63 -13.08 -27.59
CA HIS A 836 -5.71 -12.96 -26.60
C HIS A 836 -5.97 -14.26 -25.81
N LEU A 837 -5.34 -15.36 -26.21
CA LEU A 837 -5.38 -16.65 -25.50
C LEU A 837 -4.11 -16.89 -24.67
N ALA A 838 -3.12 -15.99 -24.71
CA ALA A 838 -1.84 -16.21 -24.05
C ALA A 838 -2.00 -16.41 -22.52
N ALA A 839 -1.45 -17.50 -22.02
CA ALA A 839 -1.30 -17.80 -20.61
C ALA A 839 0.18 -18.09 -20.30
N ALA A 840 0.57 -18.23 -19.03
CA ALA A 840 1.99 -18.46 -18.70
C ALA A 840 2.49 -19.76 -19.34
N GLU A 841 3.49 -19.66 -20.22
CA GLU A 841 4.10 -20.80 -20.94
C GLU A 841 3.12 -21.66 -21.78
N CYS A 842 1.87 -21.21 -21.99
CA CYS A 842 0.84 -21.94 -22.72
C CYS A 842 -0.29 -21.00 -23.24
N SER A 843 -1.49 -21.54 -23.43
CA SER A 843 -2.69 -20.83 -23.82
C SER A 843 -3.91 -21.21 -22.97
N ALA A 844 -4.92 -20.33 -22.94
CA ALA A 844 -6.20 -20.53 -22.28
C ALA A 844 -7.04 -21.59 -22.99
N ALA A 845 -6.88 -22.83 -22.53
CA ALA A 845 -7.57 -23.99 -23.06
C ALA A 845 -9.10 -23.83 -23.04
N GLY A 846 -9.75 -24.13 -24.16
CA GLY A 846 -11.21 -24.08 -24.34
C GLY A 846 -11.79 -22.68 -24.56
N ALA A 847 -11.00 -21.61 -24.49
CA ALA A 847 -11.51 -20.25 -24.67
C ALA A 847 -11.79 -19.90 -26.15
N LEU A 848 -11.08 -20.51 -27.09
CA LEU A 848 -11.28 -20.26 -28.52
C LEU A 848 -12.63 -20.81 -29.01
N LEU A 849 -13.35 -20.05 -29.84
CA LEU A 849 -14.43 -20.57 -30.67
C LEU A 849 -13.86 -21.00 -32.04
N PRO A 850 -13.54 -22.29 -32.26
CA PRO A 850 -12.67 -22.68 -33.38
C PRO A 850 -13.26 -22.38 -34.76
N GLN A 851 -14.58 -22.41 -34.87
CA GLN A 851 -15.32 -22.10 -36.10
C GLN A 851 -15.22 -20.63 -36.53
N SER A 852 -14.74 -19.75 -35.64
CA SER A 852 -14.57 -18.32 -35.94
C SER A 852 -13.20 -17.98 -36.52
N VAL A 853 -12.25 -18.92 -36.53
CA VAL A 853 -10.86 -18.68 -36.94
C VAL A 853 -10.77 -18.50 -38.46
N THR A 854 -10.31 -17.33 -38.88
CA THR A 854 -10.00 -17.02 -40.29
C THR A 854 -8.58 -16.49 -40.37
N VAL A 855 -7.69 -17.18 -41.08
CA VAL A 855 -6.32 -16.72 -41.34
C VAL A 855 -6.29 -16.04 -42.70
N LYS A 856 -5.68 -14.85 -42.78
CA LYS A 856 -5.62 -14.02 -43.98
C LYS A 856 -4.19 -13.53 -44.20
N ARG A 857 -3.82 -13.29 -45.45
CA ARG A 857 -2.64 -12.47 -45.78
C ARG A 857 -2.93 -10.99 -45.52
N PRO A 858 -1.90 -10.14 -45.37
CA PRO A 858 -2.07 -8.70 -45.23
C PRO A 858 -2.81 -8.02 -46.40
N ASP A 859 -2.81 -8.64 -47.58
CA ASP A 859 -3.57 -8.20 -48.77
C ASP A 859 -5.06 -8.63 -48.75
N GLY A 860 -5.50 -9.30 -47.69
CA GLY A 860 -6.88 -9.76 -47.52
C GLY A 860 -7.18 -11.15 -48.09
N PHE A 861 -6.22 -11.83 -48.72
CA PHE A 861 -6.43 -13.20 -49.21
C PHE A 861 -6.64 -14.18 -48.06
N VAL A 862 -7.81 -14.85 -48.03
CA VAL A 862 -8.15 -15.83 -46.98
C VAL A 862 -7.44 -17.16 -47.24
N MET A 863 -6.68 -17.62 -46.26
CA MET A 863 -5.96 -18.90 -46.28
C MET A 863 -6.91 -20.06 -45.97
N THR A 864 -6.57 -21.25 -46.48
CA THR A 864 -7.38 -22.47 -46.36
C THR A 864 -6.80 -23.39 -45.28
N ARG A 865 -7.59 -23.67 -44.22
CA ARG A 865 -7.24 -24.67 -43.21
C ARG A 865 -7.10 -26.06 -43.85
N GLY A 866 -6.11 -26.84 -43.43
CA GLY A 866 -5.82 -28.16 -44.02
C GLY A 866 -4.99 -28.10 -45.30
N THR A 867 -4.66 -26.90 -45.78
CA THR A 867 -3.76 -26.69 -46.91
C THR A 867 -2.65 -25.71 -46.55
N ASP A 868 -2.99 -24.55 -45.97
CA ASP A 868 -2.03 -23.49 -45.64
C ASP A 868 -1.64 -23.45 -44.18
N TYR A 869 -2.58 -23.81 -43.30
CA TYR A 869 -2.40 -23.82 -41.86
C TYR A 869 -3.25 -24.91 -41.21
N GLU A 870 -2.86 -25.24 -39.99
CA GLU A 870 -3.61 -26.08 -39.05
C GLU A 870 -3.88 -25.34 -37.74
N LEU A 871 -4.88 -25.82 -37.01
CA LEU A 871 -5.36 -25.23 -35.76
C LEU A 871 -5.57 -26.35 -34.74
N ASP A 872 -5.00 -26.19 -33.54
CA ASP A 872 -5.48 -26.89 -32.36
C ASP A 872 -6.74 -26.18 -31.84
N PRO A 873 -7.94 -26.80 -31.93
CA PRO A 873 -9.18 -26.11 -31.60
C PRO A 873 -9.36 -25.91 -30.09
N PHE A 874 -8.68 -26.69 -29.26
CA PHE A 874 -8.85 -26.63 -27.81
C PHE A 874 -7.84 -25.67 -27.18
N TRP A 875 -6.58 -25.73 -27.61
CA TRP A 875 -5.50 -24.86 -27.12
C TRP A 875 -5.39 -23.56 -27.92
N GLY A 876 -6.04 -23.44 -29.07
CA GLY A 876 -5.99 -22.23 -29.88
C GLY A 876 -4.59 -21.88 -30.38
N THR A 877 -3.80 -22.90 -30.70
CA THR A 877 -2.52 -22.73 -31.40
C THR A 877 -2.72 -22.88 -32.90
N VAL A 878 -2.13 -21.97 -33.66
CA VAL A 878 -2.21 -21.94 -35.13
C VAL A 878 -0.81 -22.13 -35.70
N GLY A 879 -0.64 -23.09 -36.59
CA GLY A 879 0.65 -23.34 -37.25
C GLY A 879 0.50 -23.43 -38.76
N ARG A 880 1.52 -23.01 -39.50
CA ARG A 880 1.55 -23.17 -40.96
C ARG A 880 1.71 -24.64 -41.35
N SER A 881 1.14 -25.03 -42.47
CA SER A 881 1.37 -26.34 -43.09
C SER A 881 2.74 -26.35 -43.78
N ALA A 882 3.44 -27.50 -43.78
CA ALA A 882 4.79 -27.61 -44.37
C ALA A 882 4.81 -27.23 -45.85
N ASP A 883 3.83 -27.72 -46.62
CA ASP A 883 3.69 -27.50 -48.06
C ASP A 883 2.69 -26.38 -48.42
N GLY A 884 2.26 -25.61 -47.42
CA GLY A 884 1.24 -24.57 -47.56
C GLY A 884 1.71 -23.28 -48.24
N ARG A 885 0.77 -22.37 -48.53
CA ARG A 885 1.09 -21.05 -49.10
C ARG A 885 1.72 -20.08 -48.09
N ILE A 886 1.54 -20.29 -46.78
CA ILE A 886 2.17 -19.49 -45.71
C ILE A 886 3.63 -19.97 -45.54
N LYS A 887 4.60 -19.10 -45.81
CA LYS A 887 6.03 -19.35 -45.57
C LYS A 887 6.43 -18.91 -44.17
N GLU A 888 7.62 -19.35 -43.72
CA GLU A 888 8.10 -19.13 -42.35
C GLU A 888 8.09 -17.67 -41.91
N ASN A 889 8.44 -16.77 -42.82
CA ASN A 889 8.51 -15.33 -42.55
C ASN A 889 7.32 -14.55 -43.13
N ASP A 890 6.25 -15.23 -43.55
CA ASP A 890 5.05 -14.56 -44.04
C ASP A 890 4.21 -14.07 -42.85
N ALA A 891 3.90 -12.78 -42.88
CA ALA A 891 2.93 -12.21 -41.96
C ALA A 891 1.51 -12.69 -42.31
N VAL A 892 0.69 -12.90 -41.28
CA VAL A 892 -0.74 -13.19 -41.42
C VAL A 892 -1.57 -12.37 -40.44
N LEU A 893 -2.83 -12.14 -40.81
CA LEU A 893 -3.86 -11.54 -39.98
C LEU A 893 -4.85 -12.63 -39.60
N ILE A 894 -5.14 -12.78 -38.31
CA ILE A 894 -6.06 -13.83 -37.83
C ILE A 894 -7.27 -13.19 -37.16
N ASP A 895 -8.46 -13.47 -37.71
CA ASP A 895 -9.74 -13.18 -37.05
C ASP A 895 -10.14 -14.40 -36.23
N TYR A 896 -10.65 -14.18 -35.03
CA TYR A 896 -11.18 -15.26 -34.20
C TYR A 896 -12.06 -14.68 -33.09
N SER A 897 -12.81 -15.52 -32.41
CA SER A 897 -13.63 -15.16 -31.27
C SER A 897 -13.26 -15.98 -30.06
N VAL A 898 -13.22 -15.35 -28.90
CA VAL A 898 -12.89 -16.00 -27.63
C VAL A 898 -14.01 -15.85 -26.63
N ARG A 899 -14.13 -16.85 -25.77
CA ARG A 899 -14.98 -16.84 -24.59
C ARG A 899 -14.14 -17.21 -23.38
N ASN A 900 -13.59 -16.18 -22.76
CA ASN A 900 -12.76 -16.26 -21.58
C ASN A 900 -13.55 -16.69 -20.34
N SER A 901 -12.85 -17.23 -19.34
CA SER A 901 -13.46 -17.61 -18.05
C SER A 901 -13.90 -16.36 -17.28
N ARG A 902 -14.90 -16.50 -16.40
CA ARG A 902 -15.46 -15.39 -15.61
C ARG A 902 -15.95 -15.91 -14.27
N LEU A 903 -15.69 -15.16 -13.19
CA LEU A 903 -16.14 -15.51 -11.85
C LEU A 903 -17.06 -14.41 -11.31
N ASP A 904 -18.34 -14.69 -11.20
CA ASP A 904 -19.34 -13.75 -10.65
C ASP A 904 -19.49 -13.99 -9.13
N ALA A 905 -19.81 -12.93 -8.37
CA ALA A 905 -20.06 -13.04 -6.94
C ALA A 905 -21.56 -13.05 -6.62
N VAL A 906 -21.99 -14.02 -5.82
CA VAL A 906 -23.31 -14.04 -5.18
C VAL A 906 -23.19 -13.32 -3.85
N ILE A 907 -24.01 -12.29 -3.66
CA ILE A 907 -23.83 -11.33 -2.60
C ILE A 907 -25.14 -11.14 -1.84
N ARG A 908 -25.05 -11.15 -0.51
CA ARG A 908 -26.07 -10.56 0.37
C ARG A 908 -25.73 -9.10 0.60
N GLN A 909 -26.62 -8.20 0.20
CA GLN A 909 -26.48 -6.77 0.44
C GLN A 909 -26.82 -6.41 1.89
N LYS A 910 -26.48 -5.18 2.29
CA LYS A 910 -26.70 -4.67 3.66
C LYS A 910 -28.18 -4.71 4.09
N ASP A 911 -29.11 -4.50 3.16
CA ASP A 911 -30.57 -4.60 3.38
C ASP A 911 -31.07 -6.07 3.40
N GLY A 912 -30.14 -7.02 3.34
CA GLY A 912 -30.39 -8.45 3.24
C GLY A 912 -30.82 -8.92 1.86
N SER A 913 -31.00 -8.06 0.85
CA SER A 913 -31.33 -8.52 -0.52
C SER A 913 -30.20 -9.35 -1.11
N LEU A 914 -30.53 -10.25 -2.02
CA LEU A 914 -29.56 -11.14 -2.65
C LEU A 914 -29.37 -10.70 -4.11
N ILE A 915 -28.12 -10.55 -4.55
CA ILE A 915 -27.77 -10.15 -5.92
C ILE A 915 -26.65 -11.02 -6.49
N ILE A 916 -26.50 -10.99 -7.81
CA ILE A 916 -25.28 -11.45 -8.49
C ILE A 916 -24.56 -10.24 -9.06
N ARG A 917 -23.29 -10.10 -8.73
CA ARG A 917 -22.39 -9.13 -9.36
C ARG A 917 -21.54 -9.86 -10.39
N LYS A 918 -21.59 -9.40 -11.64
CA LYS A 918 -20.80 -9.92 -12.75
C LYS A 918 -19.31 -9.64 -12.54
N GLY A 919 -18.46 -10.64 -12.72
CA GLY A 919 -17.00 -10.49 -12.74
C GLY A 919 -16.44 -10.06 -14.09
N THR A 920 -15.15 -9.77 -14.14
CA THR A 920 -14.43 -9.43 -15.37
C THR A 920 -13.90 -10.71 -16.03
N PRO A 921 -14.19 -10.96 -17.32
CA PRO A 921 -13.63 -12.11 -18.03
C PRO A 921 -12.10 -12.08 -18.08
N ALA A 922 -11.46 -13.24 -17.95
CA ALA A 922 -10.00 -13.41 -18.05
C ALA A 922 -9.65 -14.74 -18.72
N PRO A 923 -8.50 -14.87 -19.42
CA PRO A 923 -8.11 -16.13 -20.07
C PRO A 923 -7.99 -17.30 -19.09
N VAL A 924 -7.38 -17.10 -17.90
CA VAL A 924 -7.21 -18.15 -16.87
C VAL A 924 -7.52 -17.65 -15.44
N LEU A 925 -6.93 -16.53 -15.02
CA LEU A 925 -7.06 -16.00 -13.64
C LEU A 925 -8.33 -15.16 -13.41
N ALA A 926 -9.51 -15.72 -13.67
CA ALA A 926 -10.76 -15.02 -13.39
C ALA A 926 -10.91 -14.73 -11.88
N GLN A 927 -11.14 -13.47 -11.53
CA GLN A 927 -11.29 -13.02 -10.14
C GLN A 927 -12.73 -12.62 -9.85
N PRO A 928 -13.22 -12.84 -8.61
CA PRO A 928 -14.54 -12.36 -8.24
C PRO A 928 -14.53 -10.83 -8.20
N PRO A 929 -15.66 -10.16 -8.49
CA PRO A 929 -15.74 -8.71 -8.34
C PRO A 929 -15.60 -8.32 -6.86
N PRO A 930 -15.00 -7.16 -6.54
CA PRO A 930 -14.83 -6.73 -5.16
C PRO A 930 -16.20 -6.55 -4.46
N LEU A 931 -16.25 -6.87 -3.18
CA LEU A 931 -17.41 -6.62 -2.33
C LEU A 931 -17.48 -5.13 -1.95
N ARG A 932 -18.70 -4.61 -1.79
CA ARG A 932 -18.95 -3.29 -1.18
C ARG A 932 -19.20 -3.49 0.31
N TYR A 933 -19.12 -2.44 1.11
CA TYR A 933 -19.38 -2.57 2.53
C TYR A 933 -20.83 -2.96 2.85
N GLY A 934 -20.99 -3.74 3.92
CA GLY A 934 -22.25 -4.35 4.31
C GLY A 934 -22.66 -5.51 3.40
N GLU A 935 -21.91 -5.76 2.33
CA GLU A 935 -22.10 -6.93 1.49
C GLU A 935 -21.33 -8.12 2.03
N GLN A 936 -21.96 -9.28 1.99
CA GLN A 936 -21.34 -10.55 2.29
C GLN A 936 -21.33 -11.42 1.05
N MET A 937 -20.16 -11.95 0.71
CA MET A 937 -20.08 -13.01 -0.30
C MET A 937 -20.71 -14.28 0.25
N LEU A 938 -21.73 -14.76 -0.45
CA LEU A 938 -22.39 -16.02 -0.15
C LEU A 938 -21.84 -17.17 -1.01
N GLY A 939 -21.28 -16.85 -2.17
CA GLY A 939 -20.81 -17.83 -3.14
C GLY A 939 -20.32 -17.17 -4.42
N SER A 940 -19.85 -17.99 -5.35
CA SER A 940 -19.45 -17.58 -6.69
C SER A 940 -20.19 -18.39 -7.76
N VAL A 941 -20.38 -17.79 -8.93
CA VAL A 941 -20.78 -18.49 -10.15
C VAL A 941 -19.60 -18.46 -11.11
N TYR A 942 -19.00 -19.63 -11.34
CA TYR A 942 -17.86 -19.78 -12.24
C TYR A 942 -18.31 -20.22 -13.63
N LEU A 943 -17.93 -19.42 -14.62
CA LEU A 943 -18.05 -19.73 -16.03
C LEU A 943 -16.66 -20.10 -16.55
N PRO A 944 -16.36 -21.39 -16.76
CA PRO A 944 -15.09 -21.77 -17.35
C PRO A 944 -14.99 -21.24 -18.79
N ALA A 945 -13.77 -21.21 -19.32
CA ALA A 945 -13.51 -20.84 -20.70
C ALA A 945 -14.39 -21.68 -21.66
N GLY A 946 -14.99 -21.03 -22.65
CA GLY A 946 -15.89 -21.68 -23.61
C GLY A 946 -17.33 -21.90 -23.15
N ALA A 947 -17.65 -21.74 -21.85
CA ALA A 947 -18.99 -22.05 -21.31
C ALA A 947 -20.15 -21.37 -22.06
N ASP A 948 -21.13 -22.12 -22.54
CA ASP A 948 -22.34 -21.63 -23.21
C ASP A 948 -23.64 -21.88 -22.43
N THR A 949 -23.54 -22.52 -21.26
CA THR A 949 -24.64 -22.75 -20.32
C THR A 949 -24.11 -22.79 -18.89
N LEU A 950 -24.98 -22.52 -17.91
CA LEU A 950 -24.73 -22.87 -16.51
C LEU A 950 -25.02 -24.34 -16.23
N THR A 951 -24.24 -24.90 -15.31
CA THR A 951 -24.47 -26.24 -14.71
C THR A 951 -24.35 -26.16 -13.19
N ASP A 952 -24.66 -27.25 -12.46
CA ASP A 952 -24.42 -27.31 -11.01
C ASP A 952 -22.93 -27.14 -10.64
N ALA A 953 -22.03 -27.59 -11.53
CA ALA A 953 -20.59 -27.43 -11.40
C ALA A 953 -20.14 -25.96 -11.47
N SER A 954 -20.97 -25.06 -11.99
CA SER A 954 -20.72 -23.62 -12.00
C SER A 954 -20.94 -22.95 -10.64
N LEU A 955 -21.51 -23.64 -9.65
CA LEU A 955 -22.00 -23.03 -8.40
C LEU A 955 -21.09 -23.35 -7.21
N PHE A 956 -20.43 -22.32 -6.67
CA PHE A 956 -19.45 -22.42 -5.59
C PHE A 956 -19.92 -21.68 -4.33
N PRO A 957 -20.70 -22.31 -3.44
CA PRO A 957 -21.12 -21.67 -2.21
C PRO A 957 -19.94 -21.44 -1.25
N VAL A 958 -19.96 -20.32 -0.53
CA VAL A 958 -19.09 -20.10 0.63
C VAL A 958 -19.69 -20.83 1.82
N MET A 959 -18.96 -21.83 2.31
CA MET A 959 -19.26 -22.72 3.42
C MET A 959 -18.15 -22.65 4.49
N GLU A 960 -16.96 -22.20 4.10
CA GLU A 960 -15.80 -21.99 4.97
C GLU A 960 -15.14 -20.66 4.58
N THR A 961 -14.45 -20.02 5.53
CA THR A 961 -13.73 -18.75 5.31
C THR A 961 -12.21 -18.91 5.42
N GLU A 962 -11.74 -19.96 6.09
CA GLU A 962 -10.33 -20.24 6.33
C GLU A 962 -10.04 -21.73 6.16
N SER A 963 -8.79 -22.05 5.82
CA SER A 963 -8.32 -23.44 5.85
C SER A 963 -8.12 -23.89 7.30
N PRO A 964 -8.43 -25.15 7.67
CA PRO A 964 -8.08 -25.70 8.97
C PRO A 964 -6.57 -25.60 9.22
N THR A 965 -6.17 -25.09 10.38
CA THR A 965 -4.76 -25.08 10.79
C THR A 965 -4.32 -26.49 11.17
N ALA A 966 -3.20 -26.96 10.60
CA ALA A 966 -2.66 -28.25 10.99
C ALA A 966 -2.04 -28.20 12.40
N VAL A 967 -2.01 -29.34 13.09
CA VAL A 967 -1.31 -29.45 14.38
C VAL A 967 0.20 -29.40 14.10
N PRO A 968 0.98 -28.54 14.78
CA PRO A 968 2.43 -28.52 14.64
C PRO A 968 3.05 -29.88 14.98
N VAL A 969 3.94 -30.36 14.11
CA VAL A 969 4.63 -31.66 14.25
C VAL A 969 6.15 -31.53 14.32
N ALA A 970 6.70 -30.33 14.13
CA ALA A 970 8.14 -30.10 14.06
C ALA A 970 8.88 -30.54 15.33
N GLU A 971 8.27 -30.47 16.51
CA GLU A 971 8.89 -30.97 17.74
C GLU A 971 9.19 -32.47 17.70
N GLN A 972 8.32 -33.25 17.05
CA GLN A 972 8.46 -34.69 16.94
C GLN A 972 9.27 -35.10 15.70
N LEU A 973 9.02 -34.46 14.57
CA LEU A 973 9.50 -34.92 13.26
C LEU A 973 10.65 -34.09 12.69
N LEU A 974 10.88 -32.89 13.20
CA LEU A 974 11.95 -31.96 12.77
C LEU A 974 12.76 -31.38 13.96
N PRO A 975 13.15 -32.20 14.96
CA PRO A 975 13.74 -31.70 16.20
C PRO A 975 15.06 -30.95 15.99
N LYS A 976 15.89 -31.32 14.99
CA LYS A 976 17.17 -30.65 14.73
C LYS A 976 16.95 -29.29 14.09
N THR A 977 16.07 -29.20 13.10
CA THR A 977 15.67 -27.95 12.45
C THR A 977 15.11 -26.99 13.50
N LEU A 978 14.16 -27.46 14.31
CA LEU A 978 13.52 -26.63 15.33
C LEU A 978 14.51 -26.14 16.39
N LYS A 979 15.46 -27.00 16.80
CA LYS A 979 16.54 -26.61 17.71
C LYS A 979 17.38 -25.48 17.12
N LYS A 980 17.81 -25.59 15.85
CA LYS A 980 18.59 -24.55 15.17
C LYS A 980 17.83 -23.23 15.08
N LEU A 981 16.57 -23.29 14.67
CA LEU A 981 15.67 -22.12 14.63
C LEU A 981 15.58 -21.43 15.99
N ARG A 982 15.33 -22.19 17.07
CA ARG A 982 15.22 -21.67 18.44
C ARG A 982 16.54 -21.07 18.93
N ASN A 983 17.67 -21.68 18.61
CA ASN A 983 19.00 -21.23 19.04
C ASN A 983 19.60 -20.10 18.20
N GLY A 984 18.99 -19.75 17.06
CA GLY A 984 19.59 -18.79 16.12
C GLY A 984 20.81 -19.34 15.36
N GLU A 985 20.95 -20.66 15.28
CA GLU A 985 22.02 -21.31 14.53
C GLU A 985 21.71 -21.28 13.02
N ARG A 986 22.75 -21.29 12.18
CA ARG A 986 22.58 -21.37 10.72
C ARG A 986 21.83 -22.63 10.32
N LEU A 987 20.71 -22.43 9.63
CA LEU A 987 19.84 -23.45 9.06
C LEU A 987 19.88 -23.36 7.53
N ARG A 988 20.42 -24.38 6.87
CA ARG A 988 20.38 -24.50 5.41
C ARG A 988 19.16 -25.30 4.96
N ILE A 989 18.26 -24.65 4.23
CA ILE A 989 17.07 -25.26 3.64
C ILE A 989 17.32 -25.46 2.14
N VAL A 990 17.11 -26.69 1.64
CA VAL A 990 17.10 -26.98 0.20
C VAL A 990 15.66 -27.27 -0.24
N ALA A 991 15.09 -26.39 -1.05
CA ALA A 991 13.81 -26.64 -1.73
C ALA A 991 14.08 -27.37 -3.05
N TRP A 992 13.67 -28.64 -3.15
CA TRP A 992 13.98 -29.53 -4.26
C TRP A 992 12.72 -30.05 -4.93
N GLY A 993 12.65 -29.93 -6.26
CA GLY A 993 11.43 -30.29 -6.97
C GLY A 993 11.45 -29.99 -8.46
N ASP A 994 10.25 -29.85 -9.02
CA ASP A 994 10.03 -29.57 -10.43
C ASP A 994 9.78 -28.06 -10.72
N SER A 995 9.03 -27.74 -11.78
CA SER A 995 8.64 -26.37 -12.13
C SER A 995 7.94 -25.62 -11.00
N VAL A 996 7.11 -26.27 -10.18
CA VAL A 996 6.36 -25.61 -9.10
C VAL A 996 7.30 -25.16 -7.99
N THR A 997 8.28 -26.00 -7.65
CA THR A 997 9.37 -25.64 -6.75
C THR A 997 10.27 -24.55 -7.33
N ALA A 998 10.55 -24.59 -8.64
CA ALA A 998 11.34 -23.55 -9.31
C ALA A 998 10.65 -22.19 -9.29
N GLY A 999 9.33 -22.16 -9.54
CA GLY A 999 8.48 -20.97 -9.48
C GLY A 999 8.99 -19.81 -10.34
N THR A 1000 9.55 -20.11 -11.52
CA THR A 1000 10.26 -19.14 -12.38
C THR A 1000 9.41 -17.98 -12.86
N TRP A 1001 8.08 -18.15 -12.86
CA TRP A 1001 7.10 -17.10 -13.19
C TRP A 1001 6.76 -16.17 -12.02
N LEU A 1002 7.33 -16.37 -10.83
CA LEU A 1002 7.08 -15.61 -9.62
C LEU A 1002 8.36 -14.94 -9.07
N GLN A 1003 8.16 -13.89 -8.27
CA GLN A 1003 9.25 -13.26 -7.52
C GLN A 1003 9.82 -14.24 -6.49
N PRO A 1004 11.12 -14.16 -6.14
CA PRO A 1004 11.75 -15.10 -5.21
C PRO A 1004 10.98 -15.29 -3.89
N GLY A 1005 10.46 -14.21 -3.29
CA GLY A 1005 9.67 -14.26 -2.04
C GLY A 1005 8.26 -14.85 -2.19
N GLU A 1006 7.71 -14.91 -3.39
CA GLU A 1006 6.40 -15.52 -3.67
C GLU A 1006 6.50 -17.04 -3.89
N ARG A 1007 7.69 -17.57 -4.14
CA ARG A 1007 7.93 -19.01 -4.36
C ARG A 1007 7.76 -19.80 -3.06
N ILE A 1008 7.62 -21.12 -3.17
CA ILE A 1008 7.48 -22.03 -2.02
C ILE A 1008 8.59 -21.79 -1.01
N GLY A 1009 9.85 -21.94 -1.44
CA GLY A 1009 11.01 -21.82 -0.55
C GLY A 1009 11.16 -20.41 0.02
N GLY A 1010 11.06 -19.37 -0.82
CA GLY A 1010 11.31 -17.99 -0.42
C GLY A 1010 10.29 -17.49 0.59
N GLY A 1011 8.99 -17.65 0.31
CA GLY A 1011 7.94 -17.22 1.21
C GLY A 1011 7.91 -18.04 2.50
N PHE A 1012 8.21 -19.34 2.44
CA PHE A 1012 8.34 -20.16 3.64
C PHE A 1012 9.52 -19.72 4.50
N ALA A 1013 10.70 -19.49 3.91
CA ALA A 1013 11.87 -19.03 4.65
C ALA A 1013 11.62 -17.66 5.31
N ALA A 1014 10.94 -16.75 4.62
CA ALA A 1014 10.53 -15.46 5.18
C ALA A 1014 9.56 -15.61 6.36
N ALA A 1015 8.50 -16.41 6.21
CA ALA A 1015 7.53 -16.64 7.28
C ALA A 1015 8.14 -17.41 8.47
N LEU A 1016 9.09 -18.30 8.21
CA LEU A 1016 9.83 -19.02 9.24
C LEU A 1016 10.77 -18.08 10.00
N LYS A 1017 11.43 -17.14 9.31
CA LYS A 1017 12.25 -16.09 9.91
C LYS A 1017 11.41 -15.13 10.75
N GLU A 1018 10.19 -14.80 10.32
CA GLU A 1018 9.24 -14.01 11.10
C GLU A 1018 8.86 -14.72 12.41
N ARG A 1019 8.56 -16.03 12.32
CA ARG A 1019 8.22 -16.85 13.50
C ARG A 1019 9.41 -17.09 14.43
N PHE A 1020 10.63 -17.16 13.89
CA PHE A 1020 11.89 -17.32 14.63
C PHE A 1020 12.89 -16.21 14.24
N PRO A 1021 12.72 -14.98 14.77
CA PRO A 1021 13.50 -13.80 14.33
C PRO A 1021 15.02 -13.97 14.42
N GLN A 1022 15.49 -14.76 15.38
CA GLN A 1022 16.91 -15.04 15.59
C GLN A 1022 17.52 -16.04 14.59
N ALA A 1023 16.72 -16.80 13.84
CA ALA A 1023 17.20 -17.88 12.98
C ALA A 1023 18.02 -17.36 11.78
N ASP A 1024 19.25 -17.83 11.59
CA ASP A 1024 20.01 -17.57 10.36
C ASP A 1024 19.61 -18.60 9.29
N ILE A 1025 18.84 -18.21 8.28
CA ILE A 1025 18.26 -19.13 7.29
C ILE A 1025 18.91 -18.90 5.93
N GLU A 1026 19.54 -19.94 5.40
CA GLU A 1026 20.03 -19.99 4.03
C GLU A 1026 19.11 -20.88 3.20
N LEU A 1027 18.48 -20.33 2.16
CA LEU A 1027 17.65 -21.07 1.23
C LEU A 1027 18.40 -21.34 -0.07
N VAL A 1028 18.40 -22.60 -0.51
CA VAL A 1028 18.83 -23.02 -1.84
C VAL A 1028 17.64 -23.64 -2.56
N THR A 1029 17.31 -23.14 -3.74
CA THR A 1029 16.21 -23.71 -4.57
C THR A 1029 16.80 -24.49 -5.73
N VAL A 1030 16.44 -25.77 -5.83
CA VAL A 1030 16.82 -26.70 -6.90
C VAL A 1030 15.55 -27.24 -7.54
N GLY A 1031 14.89 -26.40 -8.34
CA GLY A 1031 13.70 -26.77 -9.10
C GLY A 1031 14.04 -27.00 -10.57
N TRP A 1032 13.67 -28.15 -11.14
CA TRP A 1032 13.91 -28.47 -12.56
C TRP A 1032 12.60 -28.51 -13.36
N PRO A 1033 12.30 -27.48 -14.17
CA PRO A 1033 11.03 -27.38 -14.88
C PRO A 1033 10.73 -28.57 -15.79
N GLY A 1034 9.51 -29.10 -15.69
CA GLY A 1034 9.00 -30.19 -16.52
C GLY A 1034 9.63 -31.57 -16.26
N LYS A 1035 10.40 -31.74 -15.18
CA LYS A 1035 11.06 -33.01 -14.83
C LYS A 1035 10.48 -33.64 -13.57
N ASN A 1036 10.78 -34.91 -13.37
CA ASN A 1036 10.35 -35.72 -12.23
C ASN A 1036 11.57 -36.26 -11.46
N SER A 1037 11.34 -36.91 -10.33
CA SER A 1037 12.41 -37.40 -9.44
C SER A 1037 13.31 -38.45 -10.11
N GLU A 1038 12.77 -39.32 -10.98
CA GLU A 1038 13.54 -40.34 -11.69
C GLU A 1038 14.58 -39.70 -12.63
N MET A 1039 14.23 -38.58 -13.27
CA MET A 1039 15.14 -37.84 -14.15
C MET A 1039 16.30 -37.23 -13.37
N PHE A 1040 16.07 -36.67 -12.18
CA PHE A 1040 17.16 -36.21 -11.30
C PHE A 1040 18.15 -37.34 -10.93
N PHE A 1041 17.64 -38.56 -10.74
CA PHE A 1041 18.48 -39.72 -10.42
C PHE A 1041 19.26 -40.28 -11.60
N ALA A 1042 18.80 -40.02 -12.83
CA ALA A 1042 19.48 -40.43 -14.05
C ALA A 1042 20.63 -39.49 -14.46
N GLU A 1043 20.69 -38.28 -13.89
CA GLU A 1043 21.68 -37.28 -14.27
C GLU A 1043 23.11 -37.66 -13.84
N PRO A 1044 24.09 -37.63 -14.78
CA PRO A 1044 25.46 -38.02 -14.50
C PRO A 1044 26.18 -37.01 -13.59
N PRO A 1045 27.28 -37.42 -12.91
CA PRO A 1045 28.16 -36.47 -12.22
C PRO A 1045 28.63 -35.34 -13.13
N GLY A 1046 28.63 -34.11 -12.63
CA GLY A 1046 28.96 -32.91 -13.40
C GLY A 1046 27.76 -32.21 -14.08
N SER A 1047 26.60 -32.88 -14.16
CA SER A 1047 25.35 -32.21 -14.53
C SER A 1047 24.97 -31.16 -13.49
N GLU A 1048 24.44 -30.02 -13.95
CA GLU A 1048 23.92 -28.99 -13.05
C GLU A 1048 22.71 -29.47 -12.24
N TRP A 1049 22.06 -30.56 -12.65
CA TRP A 1049 20.90 -31.19 -12.02
C TRP A 1049 21.25 -32.47 -11.26
N ASN A 1050 22.53 -32.79 -11.12
CA ASN A 1050 22.95 -34.01 -10.43
C ASN A 1050 22.48 -34.02 -8.97
N TYR A 1051 21.66 -35.01 -8.61
CA TYR A 1051 21.05 -35.13 -7.29
C TYR A 1051 22.07 -35.16 -6.13
N VAL A 1052 23.16 -35.92 -6.26
CA VAL A 1052 24.17 -36.02 -5.19
C VAL A 1052 24.85 -34.66 -5.00
N ALA A 1053 25.36 -34.07 -6.08
CA ALA A 1053 26.11 -32.82 -6.01
C ALA A 1053 25.27 -31.63 -5.54
N ARG A 1054 23.99 -31.54 -5.95
CA ARG A 1054 23.14 -30.38 -5.65
C ARG A 1054 22.35 -30.50 -4.36
N ILE A 1055 21.94 -31.72 -4.01
CA ILE A 1055 21.05 -31.94 -2.85
C ILE A 1055 21.84 -32.48 -1.66
N LEU A 1056 22.70 -33.47 -1.85
CA LEU A 1056 23.40 -34.12 -0.73
C LEU A 1056 24.69 -33.38 -0.36
N ASP A 1057 25.53 -33.07 -1.34
CA ASP A 1057 26.82 -32.39 -1.13
C ASP A 1057 26.66 -30.92 -0.75
N SER A 1058 25.47 -30.34 -0.95
CA SER A 1058 25.12 -29.02 -0.41
C SER A 1058 24.92 -29.03 1.11
N ARG A 1059 24.98 -30.20 1.78
CA ARG A 1059 24.87 -30.34 3.25
C ARG A 1059 23.66 -29.59 3.84
N PRO A 1060 22.43 -29.87 3.37
CA PRO A 1060 21.23 -29.27 3.94
C PRO A 1060 21.05 -29.71 5.40
N ASP A 1061 20.40 -28.83 6.17
CA ASP A 1061 19.81 -29.21 7.45
C ASP A 1061 18.37 -29.72 7.26
N LEU A 1062 17.65 -29.09 6.32
CA LEU A 1062 16.27 -29.40 5.98
C LEU A 1062 16.10 -29.46 4.46
N ILE A 1063 15.44 -30.50 3.96
CA ILE A 1063 15.02 -30.60 2.56
C ILE A 1063 13.50 -30.48 2.49
N LEU A 1064 13.02 -29.61 1.60
CA LEU A 1064 11.62 -29.52 1.20
C LEU A 1064 11.48 -30.21 -0.15
N MET A 1065 10.65 -31.24 -0.26
CA MET A 1065 10.51 -32.02 -1.49
C MET A 1065 9.09 -31.92 -2.05
N GLU A 1066 8.97 -31.43 -3.29
CA GLU A 1066 7.70 -31.33 -4.02
C GLU A 1066 7.88 -31.71 -5.50
N PHE A 1067 7.09 -32.68 -5.98
CA PHE A 1067 7.11 -33.13 -7.37
C PHE A 1067 5.70 -33.43 -7.87
N VAL A 1068 5.01 -32.44 -8.45
CA VAL A 1068 3.73 -32.69 -9.12
C VAL A 1068 3.88 -33.62 -10.33
N ASN A 1069 5.04 -33.57 -11.01
CA ASN A 1069 5.31 -34.40 -12.19
C ASN A 1069 5.53 -35.88 -11.86
N ASP A 1070 5.80 -36.25 -10.61
CA ASP A 1070 5.89 -37.64 -10.18
C ASP A 1070 4.54 -38.36 -10.27
N ALA A 1071 3.42 -37.62 -10.31
CA ALA A 1071 2.08 -38.20 -10.45
C ALA A 1071 1.92 -39.06 -11.71
N GLY A 1072 2.74 -38.87 -12.74
CA GLY A 1072 2.75 -39.68 -13.96
C GLY A 1072 3.62 -40.94 -13.90
N LEU A 1073 4.38 -41.16 -12.83
CA LEU A 1073 5.21 -42.36 -12.63
C LEU A 1073 4.39 -43.53 -12.07
N SER A 1074 4.94 -44.75 -12.12
CA SER A 1074 4.30 -45.93 -11.52
C SER A 1074 4.55 -46.01 -10.01
N SER A 1075 3.72 -46.76 -9.29
CA SER A 1075 3.87 -46.98 -7.85
C SER A 1075 5.22 -47.59 -7.45
N ASP A 1076 5.78 -48.47 -8.29
CA ASP A 1076 7.07 -49.10 -8.02
C ASP A 1076 8.21 -48.08 -8.08
N ILE A 1077 8.11 -47.10 -9.00
CA ILE A 1077 9.07 -46.00 -9.10
C ILE A 1077 8.93 -45.07 -7.90
N TRP A 1078 7.71 -44.72 -7.49
CA TRP A 1078 7.50 -43.92 -6.28
C TRP A 1078 8.14 -44.59 -5.06
N GLN A 1079 7.86 -45.89 -4.84
CA GLN A 1079 8.42 -46.62 -3.73
C GLN A 1079 9.96 -46.62 -3.77
N LYS A 1080 10.56 -46.99 -4.90
CA LYS A 1080 12.02 -47.00 -5.11
C LYS A 1080 12.64 -45.62 -4.81
N ASN A 1081 12.09 -44.57 -5.42
CA ASN A 1081 12.67 -43.23 -5.39
C ASN A 1081 12.57 -42.60 -4.02
N TYR A 1082 11.39 -42.66 -3.38
CA TYR A 1082 11.18 -42.04 -2.09
C TYR A 1082 11.91 -42.81 -0.98
N THR A 1083 12.01 -44.14 -1.07
CA THR A 1083 12.87 -44.92 -0.15
C THR A 1083 14.33 -44.49 -0.27
N ARG A 1084 14.87 -44.36 -1.50
CA ARG A 1084 16.23 -43.85 -1.72
C ARG A 1084 16.45 -42.48 -1.10
N VAL A 1085 15.54 -41.52 -1.32
CA VAL A 1085 15.64 -40.18 -0.73
C VAL A 1085 15.71 -40.26 0.80
N VAL A 1086 14.83 -41.02 1.43
CA VAL A 1086 14.81 -41.15 2.89
C VAL A 1086 16.12 -41.73 3.44
N GLU A 1087 16.66 -42.76 2.78
CA GLU A 1087 17.94 -43.36 3.16
C GLU A 1087 19.10 -42.38 3.01
N ASP A 1088 19.14 -41.65 1.90
CA ASP A 1088 20.18 -40.66 1.61
C ASP A 1088 20.14 -39.47 2.57
N VAL A 1089 18.94 -38.92 2.84
CA VAL A 1089 18.74 -37.79 3.77
C VAL A 1089 19.15 -38.18 5.19
N ARG A 1090 18.75 -39.38 5.64
CA ARG A 1090 19.16 -39.90 6.96
C ARG A 1090 20.67 -40.11 7.03
N ARG A 1091 21.30 -40.60 5.96
CA ARG A 1091 22.75 -40.82 5.89
C ARG A 1091 23.55 -39.53 6.06
N ILE A 1092 23.08 -38.40 5.50
CA ILE A 1092 23.73 -37.09 5.67
C ILE A 1092 23.30 -36.35 6.94
N GLY A 1093 22.36 -36.91 7.70
CA GLY A 1093 21.91 -36.36 8.98
C GLY A 1093 20.92 -35.19 8.88
N ALA A 1094 20.41 -34.89 7.68
CA ALA A 1094 19.42 -33.86 7.42
C ALA A 1094 17.99 -34.32 7.77
N GLU A 1095 17.05 -33.38 7.80
CA GLU A 1095 15.62 -33.63 7.98
C GLU A 1095 14.84 -33.38 6.68
N LEU A 1096 13.66 -33.98 6.54
CA LEU A 1096 12.86 -33.96 5.31
C LEU A 1096 11.43 -33.55 5.61
N ILE A 1097 10.88 -32.66 4.78
CA ILE A 1097 9.46 -32.43 4.65
C ILE A 1097 9.03 -32.87 3.25
N LEU A 1098 8.07 -33.80 3.19
CA LEU A 1098 7.38 -34.13 1.95
C LEU A 1098 6.20 -33.18 1.78
N MET A 1099 5.93 -32.79 0.53
CA MET A 1099 4.79 -31.95 0.19
C MET A 1099 3.91 -32.71 -0.80
N THR A 1100 2.61 -32.79 -0.50
CA THR A 1100 1.67 -33.28 -1.51
C THR A 1100 1.51 -32.21 -2.60
N PRO A 1101 1.40 -32.58 -3.89
CA PRO A 1101 1.20 -31.59 -4.94
C PRO A 1101 -0.17 -30.88 -4.85
N HIS A 1102 -0.23 -29.63 -5.29
CA HIS A 1102 -1.50 -28.93 -5.50
C HIS A 1102 -2.34 -29.57 -6.63
N TYR A 1103 -3.60 -29.15 -6.75
CA TYR A 1103 -4.49 -29.61 -7.81
C TYR A 1103 -4.08 -29.02 -9.15
N VAL A 1104 -4.09 -29.85 -10.18
CA VAL A 1104 -3.77 -29.50 -11.57
C VAL A 1104 -5.03 -29.49 -12.42
N ARG A 1105 -4.92 -29.28 -13.72
CA ARG A 1105 -6.06 -29.25 -14.66
C ARG A 1105 -7.07 -30.39 -14.39
N PRO A 1106 -8.38 -30.11 -14.29
CA PRO A 1106 -9.38 -31.07 -13.81
C PRO A 1106 -9.37 -32.43 -14.52
N ASP A 1107 -9.28 -32.45 -15.85
CA ASP A 1107 -9.28 -33.68 -16.65
C ASP A 1107 -8.01 -34.53 -16.44
N TRP A 1108 -6.86 -33.91 -16.11
CA TRP A 1108 -5.64 -34.64 -15.74
C TRP A 1108 -5.76 -35.32 -14.38
N MET A 1109 -6.72 -34.90 -13.56
CA MET A 1109 -7.05 -35.52 -12.27
C MET A 1109 -8.24 -36.48 -12.38
N GLY A 1110 -8.87 -36.60 -13.56
CA GLY A 1110 -10.13 -37.34 -13.72
C GLY A 1110 -11.33 -36.65 -13.06
N LEU A 1111 -11.24 -35.35 -12.78
CA LEU A 1111 -12.31 -34.56 -12.20
C LEU A 1111 -13.26 -34.08 -13.30
N THR A 1112 -14.57 -34.25 -13.06
CA THR A 1112 -15.63 -33.74 -13.95
C THR A 1112 -16.14 -32.36 -13.53
N GLU A 1113 -15.80 -31.92 -12.31
CA GLU A 1113 -16.12 -30.62 -11.74
C GLU A 1113 -15.05 -30.21 -10.71
N GLU A 1114 -14.89 -28.91 -10.48
CA GLU A 1114 -13.98 -28.35 -9.46
C GLU A 1114 -14.70 -28.11 -8.11
N LYS A 1115 -15.87 -28.73 -7.94
CA LYS A 1115 -16.73 -28.69 -6.77
C LYS A 1115 -16.78 -30.11 -6.19
N ARG A 1116 -16.98 -30.26 -4.88
CA ARG A 1116 -17.01 -31.58 -4.21
C ARG A 1116 -15.74 -32.41 -4.46
N CYS A 1117 -14.61 -31.74 -4.68
CA CYS A 1117 -13.30 -32.34 -4.96
C CYS A 1117 -12.39 -32.23 -3.74
N ASP A 1118 -12.85 -32.70 -2.58
CA ASP A 1118 -12.13 -32.52 -1.31
C ASP A 1118 -10.89 -33.40 -1.18
N GLU A 1119 -11.01 -34.62 -1.68
CA GLU A 1119 -9.91 -35.57 -1.70
C GLU A 1119 -9.26 -35.60 -3.07
N ASP A 1120 -7.93 -35.56 -3.06
CA ASP A 1120 -7.17 -35.67 -4.29
C ASP A 1120 -7.32 -37.09 -4.85
N PRO A 1121 -7.85 -37.26 -6.07
CA PRO A 1121 -8.11 -38.57 -6.65
C PRO A 1121 -6.83 -39.28 -7.11
N ARG A 1122 -5.69 -38.58 -7.19
CA ARG A 1122 -4.44 -39.15 -7.72
C ARG A 1122 -3.86 -40.17 -6.73
N PRO A 1123 -3.58 -41.42 -7.15
CA PRO A 1123 -2.97 -42.43 -6.28
C PRO A 1123 -1.64 -42.00 -5.67
N TYR A 1124 -0.89 -41.16 -6.37
CA TYR A 1124 0.37 -40.57 -5.90
C TYR A 1124 0.23 -39.78 -4.59
N VAL A 1125 -0.85 -39.01 -4.41
CA VAL A 1125 -1.08 -38.24 -3.17
C VAL A 1125 -1.36 -39.17 -1.99
N GLN A 1126 -2.13 -40.24 -2.23
CA GLN A 1126 -2.39 -41.26 -1.22
C GLN A 1126 -1.10 -42.02 -0.83
N PHE A 1127 -0.25 -42.29 -1.81
CA PHE A 1127 1.10 -42.83 -1.59
C PHE A 1127 1.91 -41.91 -0.67
N LEU A 1128 2.04 -40.61 -0.97
CA LEU A 1128 2.82 -39.67 -0.14
C LEU A 1128 2.31 -39.61 1.30
N ARG A 1129 0.99 -39.54 1.49
CA ARG A 1129 0.36 -39.52 2.83
C ARG A 1129 0.66 -40.80 3.61
N LYS A 1130 0.61 -41.96 2.96
CA LYS A 1130 0.93 -43.25 3.56
C LYS A 1130 2.43 -43.37 3.86
N PHE A 1131 3.27 -43.06 2.88
CA PHE A 1131 4.71 -43.16 2.96
C PHE A 1131 5.30 -42.25 4.05
N ALA A 1132 4.87 -40.99 4.13
CA ALA A 1132 5.32 -40.07 5.16
C ALA A 1132 5.03 -40.60 6.57
N ARG A 1133 3.84 -41.18 6.78
CA ARG A 1133 3.45 -41.79 8.06
C ARG A 1133 4.25 -43.05 8.37
N GLU A 1134 4.46 -43.95 7.41
CA GLU A 1134 5.22 -45.20 7.60
C GLU A 1134 6.71 -44.94 7.91
N HIS A 1135 7.27 -43.85 7.40
CA HIS A 1135 8.66 -43.48 7.58
C HIS A 1135 8.89 -42.38 8.64
N SER A 1136 7.85 -41.94 9.35
CA SER A 1136 7.90 -40.85 10.35
C SER A 1136 8.53 -39.56 9.80
N ILE A 1137 8.01 -39.08 8.66
CA ILE A 1137 8.46 -37.87 7.97
C ILE A 1137 7.37 -36.81 8.08
N ALA A 1138 7.77 -35.55 8.25
CA ALA A 1138 6.82 -34.43 8.24
C ALA A 1138 6.19 -34.27 6.85
N LEU A 1139 4.87 -34.06 6.81
CA LEU A 1139 4.10 -33.91 5.57
C LEU A 1139 3.33 -32.59 5.56
N ALA A 1140 3.63 -31.72 4.61
CA ALA A 1140 2.79 -30.57 4.30
C ALA A 1140 1.73 -30.97 3.26
N ASP A 1141 0.48 -31.14 3.71
CA ASP A 1141 -0.64 -31.59 2.86
C ASP A 1141 -1.32 -30.41 2.13
N VAL A 1142 -0.68 -29.95 1.08
CA VAL A 1142 -1.16 -28.87 0.21
C VAL A 1142 -2.40 -29.30 -0.60
N SER A 1143 -2.49 -30.58 -1.00
CA SER A 1143 -3.64 -31.10 -1.75
C SER A 1143 -4.94 -30.90 -0.96
N ARG A 1144 -4.91 -31.13 0.36
CA ARG A 1144 -6.05 -30.88 1.25
C ARG A 1144 -6.49 -29.42 1.26
N SER A 1145 -5.54 -28.48 1.19
CA SER A 1145 -5.85 -27.06 1.10
C SER A 1145 -6.53 -26.71 -0.23
N TYR A 1146 -6.04 -27.25 -1.34
CA TYR A 1146 -6.67 -27.05 -2.66
C TYR A 1146 -8.07 -27.67 -2.73
N GLY A 1147 -8.24 -28.89 -2.22
CA GLY A 1147 -9.55 -29.56 -2.17
C GLY A 1147 -10.59 -28.77 -1.39
N GLY A 1148 -10.19 -27.97 -0.39
CA GLY A 1148 -11.10 -27.09 0.36
C GLY A 1148 -11.42 -25.73 -0.30
N LEU A 1149 -10.84 -25.39 -1.46
CA LEU A 1149 -11.06 -24.08 -2.11
C LEU A 1149 -12.51 -23.88 -2.56
N TRP A 1150 -13.16 -24.94 -3.06
CA TRP A 1150 -14.53 -24.81 -3.57
C TRP A 1150 -15.53 -24.44 -2.46
N ARG A 1151 -15.28 -24.90 -1.23
CA ARG A 1151 -16.05 -24.52 -0.02
C ARG A 1151 -15.82 -23.07 0.39
N ARG A 1152 -14.78 -22.43 -0.11
CA ARG A 1152 -14.50 -21.00 0.11
C ARG A 1152 -15.01 -20.14 -1.05
N GLY A 1153 -15.79 -20.74 -1.96
CA GLY A 1153 -16.30 -20.04 -3.15
C GLY A 1153 -15.28 -19.92 -4.29
N ILE A 1154 -14.16 -20.66 -4.23
CA ILE A 1154 -13.01 -20.51 -5.15
C ILE A 1154 -12.86 -21.77 -6.01
N PRO A 1155 -13.05 -21.70 -7.34
CA PRO A 1155 -12.61 -22.74 -8.27
C PRO A 1155 -11.08 -22.72 -8.34
N TYR A 1156 -10.41 -23.85 -8.07
CA TYR A 1156 -8.97 -23.83 -7.87
C TYR A 1156 -8.18 -23.49 -9.15
N THR A 1157 -8.73 -23.75 -10.34
CA THR A 1157 -8.08 -23.38 -11.61
C THR A 1157 -7.87 -21.87 -11.75
N THR A 1158 -8.67 -21.04 -11.07
CA THR A 1158 -8.49 -19.58 -11.03
C THR A 1158 -7.21 -19.14 -10.32
N LEU A 1159 -6.53 -20.05 -9.61
CA LEU A 1159 -5.23 -19.83 -9.01
C LEU A 1159 -4.07 -20.28 -9.91
N LEU A 1160 -4.32 -20.80 -11.12
CA LEU A 1160 -3.28 -21.35 -11.99
C LEU A 1160 -2.98 -20.39 -13.15
N VAL A 1161 -1.79 -19.79 -13.19
CA VAL A 1161 -1.38 -18.80 -14.20
C VAL A 1161 -1.28 -19.36 -15.62
N ASN A 1162 -1.17 -20.68 -15.74
CA ASN A 1162 -1.17 -21.41 -17.00
C ASN A 1162 -2.45 -22.25 -17.20
N GLY A 1163 -3.40 -22.20 -16.27
CA GLY A 1163 -4.59 -23.05 -16.30
C GLY A 1163 -4.32 -24.56 -16.18
N ILE A 1164 -3.08 -24.97 -15.89
CA ILE A 1164 -2.64 -26.38 -15.85
C ILE A 1164 -2.14 -26.74 -14.44
N ASN A 1165 -1.03 -26.17 -13.99
CA ASN A 1165 -0.32 -26.59 -12.77
C ASN A 1165 0.66 -25.53 -12.24
N HIS A 1166 0.62 -24.29 -12.74
CA HIS A 1166 1.48 -23.22 -12.25
C HIS A 1166 0.66 -22.31 -11.34
N PRO A 1167 0.76 -22.44 -10.01
CA PRO A 1167 0.02 -21.56 -9.12
C PRO A 1167 0.52 -20.11 -9.18
N ASN A 1168 -0.40 -19.16 -9.03
CA ASN A 1168 -0.09 -17.75 -8.78
C ASN A 1168 0.41 -17.55 -7.33
N ALA A 1169 0.70 -16.30 -6.95
CA ALA A 1169 1.16 -15.99 -5.59
C ALA A 1169 0.20 -16.48 -4.50
N ASP A 1170 -1.12 -16.37 -4.69
CA ASP A 1170 -2.10 -16.86 -3.71
C ASP A 1170 -2.15 -18.39 -3.64
N GLY A 1171 -1.97 -19.08 -4.78
CA GLY A 1171 -1.79 -20.52 -4.82
C GLY A 1171 -0.51 -20.97 -4.10
N MET A 1172 0.59 -20.21 -4.19
CA MET A 1172 1.84 -20.48 -3.48
C MET A 1172 1.72 -20.27 -1.96
N LYS A 1173 0.92 -19.29 -1.50
CA LYS A 1173 0.64 -19.09 -0.07
C LYS A 1173 0.05 -20.33 0.60
N LEU A 1174 -0.69 -21.17 -0.14
CA LEU A 1174 -1.21 -22.44 0.39
C LEU A 1174 -0.09 -23.45 0.70
N PHE A 1175 0.96 -23.50 -0.13
CA PHE A 1175 2.15 -24.31 0.14
C PHE A 1175 2.91 -23.78 1.35
N GLN A 1176 3.16 -22.47 1.38
CA GLN A 1176 3.90 -21.79 2.44
C GLN A 1176 3.19 -21.97 3.80
N LYS A 1177 1.85 -21.80 3.82
CA LYS A 1177 1.05 -22.05 5.02
C LYS A 1177 1.13 -23.51 5.46
N ALA A 1178 0.97 -24.48 4.54
CA ALA A 1178 1.04 -25.89 4.89
C ALA A 1178 2.41 -26.31 5.47
N LEU A 1179 3.49 -25.69 4.99
CA LEU A 1179 4.83 -25.85 5.55
C LEU A 1179 4.96 -25.19 6.92
N LEU A 1180 4.50 -23.95 7.06
CA LEU A 1180 4.60 -23.17 8.29
C LEU A 1180 3.76 -23.76 9.43
N ASP A 1181 2.59 -24.33 9.13
CA ASP A 1181 1.70 -24.98 10.10
C ASP A 1181 2.39 -26.19 10.78
N LEU A 1182 3.45 -26.77 10.18
CA LEU A 1182 4.23 -27.83 10.82
C LEU A 1182 5.01 -27.35 12.05
N PHE A 1183 5.27 -26.04 12.16
CA PHE A 1183 6.08 -25.44 13.22
C PHE A 1183 5.20 -24.78 14.28
N PRO A 1184 5.54 -24.89 15.58
CA PRO A 1184 4.74 -24.31 16.65
C PRO A 1184 4.69 -22.78 16.56
N ILE A 1185 3.52 -22.21 16.87
CA ILE A 1185 3.38 -20.79 17.16
C ILE A 1185 4.07 -20.53 18.51
N LYS A 1186 4.77 -19.40 18.64
CA LYS A 1186 5.69 -19.10 19.74
C LYS A 1186 5.06 -19.22 21.12
#